data_AF-A0A2S2PJB6-F1
#
_entry.id   AF-A0A2S2PJB6-F1
#
_cell.length_a   1.000
_cell.length_b   1.000
_cell.length_c   1.000
_cell.angle_alpha   90.00
_cell.angle_beta   90.00
_cell.angle_gamma   90.00
#
_symmetry.space_group_name_H-M   'P 1'
#
loop_
_entity.id
_entity.type
_entity.pdbx_description
1 polymer ?
#
loop_
_entity_poly.entity_id
_entity_poly.type
_entity_poly.pdbx_seq_one_letter_code
_entity_poly.pdbx_strand_id
1 'polypeptide(L)'
;LTNANVKYKICVVMSNRGNDKTRDHCPPLSVDKSSQVECVFATDKLHCLRKILNGEADFGVFQAEEISYATQWNDYLSITNEIRLFENEKFDYNMVVLINEDAGIKNLNDLKGKRLCHPGFYKGEPGNGWSNLISQYFERIIVPQKCDPQLSLIENQLKSLSQFFDESCKPGQWDPDPDMDNILKAKYPNLCANCKNPSKCNINDQFWGRQGALQCLSDCFGDISWARLSDVRIHFKGDSTNACSKISFLCPDGTLQSMETPNPCIWVSRPWPAVITRNSTSLNIQRMINYVNTAKELKNATSWQWALNNLLLYYSEPISSNIIRSPKEYIFSAPGYIKAEEKGRLCKDRGYSMCIETITALKKCQALSDISISYGIQPKLNCILSPNCGKKIKDGEVDMMVLDADKIAFFKRNYGISKPILYATSLYHHLYRKMSAIMLTTNVAGDLQQLKGKKACFPSYDGYVWNSFLITLKLENIESFPNNNTIKNFFKESCAILSSNQNVIAECDFDDILPEDSNKNGMWIETQTLRCIIEGGGDVAFINTLHINQYIDILRSPLNLPNNFDVHNFSTVCNRKNRISVDCPLSWSYFGHILAKPNISSISKNEMTSLLINMDMTFGRRSKLNNNLLPPVFSMYGPFDDFADPMFPVK
;
A
#
# COMPACT_ATOMS: atom_id res chain seq x y z
N LEU A 1 -28.63 34.19 9.66
CA LEU A 1 -28.69 34.54 8.23
C LEU A 1 -27.62 33.73 7.50
N THR A 2 -27.95 32.49 7.14
CA THR A 2 -27.07 31.59 6.38
C THR A 2 -27.55 31.61 4.93
N ASN A 3 -26.68 31.99 3.99
CA ASN A 3 -26.98 31.89 2.56
C ASN A 3 -27.49 30.48 2.25
N ALA A 4 -28.73 30.37 1.80
CA ALA A 4 -29.45 29.12 1.56
C ALA A 4 -28.89 28.30 0.36
N ASN A 5 -27.67 28.61 -0.12
CA ASN A 5 -27.09 28.08 -1.35
C ASN A 5 -25.68 27.47 -1.19
N VAL A 6 -25.10 27.44 0.01
CA VAL A 6 -23.77 26.83 0.19
C VAL A 6 -23.91 25.36 0.59
N LYS A 7 -23.57 24.45 -0.32
CA LYS A 7 -23.43 23.02 -0.01
C LYS A 7 -22.01 22.73 0.48
N TYR A 8 -21.89 21.94 1.53
CA TYR A 8 -20.61 21.40 2.02
C TYR A 8 -20.21 20.16 1.23
N LYS A 9 -18.91 19.99 0.99
CA LYS A 9 -18.36 18.90 0.19
C LYS A 9 -17.80 17.81 1.10
N ILE A 10 -18.45 16.65 1.15
CA ILE A 10 -17.87 15.46 1.79
C ILE A 10 -16.91 14.77 0.84
N CYS A 11 -15.66 14.59 1.25
CA CYS A 11 -14.72 13.79 0.48
C CYS A 11 -14.92 12.29 0.74
N VAL A 12 -15.12 11.54 -0.33
CA VAL A 12 -15.36 10.10 -0.32
C VAL A 12 -14.41 9.38 -1.26
N VAL A 13 -14.15 8.10 -0.97
CA VAL A 13 -13.27 7.25 -1.78
C VAL A 13 -14.11 6.09 -2.28
N MET A 14 -14.12 5.88 -3.60
CA MET A 14 -14.83 4.75 -4.20
C MET A 14 -14.18 3.44 -3.78
N SER A 15 -15.00 2.49 -3.37
CA SER A 15 -14.53 1.13 -3.11
C SER A 15 -14.63 0.31 -4.39
N ASN A 16 -13.52 -0.23 -4.87
CA ASN A 16 -13.49 -1.08 -6.08
C ASN A 16 -14.15 -2.47 -5.88
N ARG A 17 -14.99 -2.66 -4.85
CA ARG A 17 -15.64 -3.95 -4.51
C ARG A 17 -17.14 -3.77 -4.34
N GLY A 18 -17.91 -4.85 -4.53
CA GLY A 18 -19.38 -4.85 -4.70
C GLY A 18 -20.27 -4.18 -3.64
N ASN A 19 -19.72 -3.68 -2.53
CA ASN A 19 -20.42 -2.89 -1.50
C ASN A 19 -19.86 -1.46 -1.43
N ASP A 20 -19.79 -0.76 -2.58
CA ASP A 20 -19.40 0.65 -2.60
C ASP A 20 -20.53 1.54 -2.09
N LYS A 21 -20.44 1.93 -0.82
CA LYS A 21 -21.37 2.86 -0.16
C LYS A 21 -21.54 4.18 -0.93
N THR A 22 -20.53 4.63 -1.66
CA THR A 22 -20.61 5.91 -2.38
C THR A 22 -21.61 5.85 -3.54
N ARG A 23 -21.77 4.68 -4.19
CA ARG A 23 -22.73 4.49 -5.28
C ARG A 23 -24.17 4.67 -4.82
N ASP A 24 -24.48 4.19 -3.62
CA ASP A 24 -25.85 4.17 -3.12
C ASP A 24 -26.19 5.43 -2.30
N HIS A 25 -25.18 6.10 -1.70
CA HIS A 25 -25.40 7.22 -0.78
C HIS A 25 -24.93 8.59 -1.29
N CYS A 26 -24.14 8.69 -2.36
CA CYS A 26 -23.89 10.00 -2.99
C CYS A 26 -25.09 10.53 -3.81
N PRO A 27 -25.83 9.72 -4.59
CA PRO A 27 -26.94 10.24 -5.40
C PRO A 27 -28.01 11.01 -4.60
N PRO A 28 -28.47 10.54 -3.41
CA PRO A 28 -29.42 11.30 -2.61
C PRO A 28 -28.93 12.70 -2.19
N LEU A 29 -27.63 12.87 -1.96
CA LEU A 29 -27.04 14.16 -1.59
C LEU A 29 -27.05 15.18 -2.75
N SER A 30 -26.95 14.68 -3.98
CA SER A 30 -26.97 15.51 -5.19
C SER A 30 -28.40 15.85 -5.64
N VAL A 31 -29.32 14.89 -5.59
CA VAL A 31 -30.69 15.01 -6.12
C VAL A 31 -31.62 15.76 -5.18
N ASP A 32 -31.50 15.56 -3.87
CA ASP A 32 -32.35 16.23 -2.88
C ASP A 32 -31.99 17.72 -2.76
N LYS A 33 -32.92 18.60 -3.13
CA LYS A 33 -32.72 20.07 -3.07
C LYS A 33 -32.56 20.59 -1.65
N SER A 34 -33.03 19.86 -0.64
CA SER A 34 -32.84 20.20 0.78
C SER A 34 -31.46 19.78 1.32
N SER A 35 -30.70 19.01 0.54
CA SER A 35 -29.37 18.56 0.93
C SER A 35 -28.41 19.73 1.05
N GLN A 36 -27.76 19.81 2.21
CA GLN A 36 -26.67 20.75 2.48
C GLN A 36 -25.30 20.18 2.13
N VAL A 37 -25.23 18.97 1.57
CA VAL A 37 -23.98 18.27 1.29
C VAL A 37 -23.94 17.75 -0.14
N GLU A 38 -22.75 17.68 -0.72
CA GLU A 38 -22.47 16.98 -1.98
C GLU A 38 -21.18 16.15 -1.87
N CYS A 39 -21.05 15.09 -2.67
CA CYS A 39 -19.87 14.24 -2.68
C CYS A 39 -18.77 14.80 -3.59
N VAL A 40 -17.52 14.72 -3.11
CA VAL A 40 -16.30 14.88 -3.90
C VAL A 40 -15.51 13.59 -3.83
N PHE A 41 -15.12 13.05 -4.99
CA PHE A 41 -14.42 11.78 -5.07
C PHE A 41 -12.89 11.96 -5.01
N ALA A 42 -12.23 11.05 -4.32
CA ALA A 42 -10.78 10.92 -4.29
C ALA A 42 -10.34 9.47 -4.50
N THR A 43 -9.07 9.28 -4.83
CA THR A 43 -8.47 7.97 -5.11
C THR A 43 -8.15 7.16 -3.84
N ASP A 44 -7.85 7.86 -2.75
CA ASP A 44 -7.54 7.30 -1.44
C ASP A 44 -7.80 8.35 -0.32
N LYS A 45 -7.71 7.93 0.93
CA LYS A 45 -7.96 8.81 2.09
C LYS A 45 -6.99 9.98 2.15
N LEU A 46 -5.71 9.78 1.83
CA LEU A 46 -4.74 10.86 1.82
C LEU A 46 -5.00 11.88 0.71
N HIS A 47 -5.52 11.44 -0.45
CA HIS A 47 -6.02 12.34 -1.48
C HIS A 47 -7.22 13.14 -0.96
N CYS A 48 -8.14 12.52 -0.21
CA CYS A 48 -9.19 13.28 0.47
C CYS A 48 -8.64 14.33 1.44
N LEU A 49 -7.63 13.99 2.24
CA LEU A 49 -7.01 14.96 3.15
C LEU A 49 -6.40 16.13 2.39
N ARG A 50 -5.71 15.87 1.27
CA ARG A 50 -5.16 16.91 0.39
C ARG A 50 -6.27 17.78 -0.22
N LYS A 51 -7.37 17.19 -0.70
CA LYS A 51 -8.53 17.95 -1.20
C LYS A 51 -9.13 18.86 -0.12
N ILE A 52 -9.18 18.41 1.15
CA ILE A 52 -9.64 19.24 2.27
C ILE A 52 -8.68 20.41 2.53
N LEU A 53 -7.38 20.15 2.53
CA LEU A 53 -6.35 21.18 2.69
C LEU A 53 -6.39 22.21 1.54
N ASN A 54 -6.64 21.77 0.32
CA ASN A 54 -6.70 22.61 -0.88
C ASN A 54 -8.01 23.38 -1.06
N GLY A 55 -9.04 23.16 -0.24
CA GLY A 55 -10.34 23.80 -0.42
C GLY A 55 -11.27 23.10 -1.42
N GLU A 56 -10.86 21.96 -1.98
CA GLU A 56 -11.63 21.20 -2.97
C GLU A 56 -12.76 20.37 -2.32
N ALA A 57 -12.58 19.96 -1.06
CA ALA A 57 -13.59 19.32 -0.22
C ALA A 57 -13.61 19.99 1.16
N ASP A 58 -14.68 19.85 1.94
CA ASP A 58 -14.81 20.53 3.25
C ASP A 58 -14.53 19.62 4.44
N PHE A 59 -14.87 18.34 4.33
CA PHE A 59 -14.67 17.38 5.41
C PHE A 59 -14.58 15.93 4.92
N GLY A 60 -14.06 15.05 5.78
CA GLY A 60 -13.99 13.62 5.54
C GLY A 60 -13.73 12.85 6.84
N VAL A 61 -13.91 11.53 6.80
CA VAL A 61 -13.69 10.63 7.95
C VAL A 61 -12.32 9.99 7.86
N PHE A 62 -11.55 10.10 8.94
CA PHE A 62 -10.16 9.64 9.03
C PHE A 62 -9.90 8.79 10.28
N GLN A 63 -8.97 7.85 10.17
CA GLN A 63 -8.52 6.97 11.24
C GLN A 63 -7.51 7.63 12.19
N ALA A 64 -7.22 7.00 13.33
CA ALA A 64 -6.20 7.47 14.28
C ALA A 64 -4.83 7.70 13.62
N GLU A 65 -4.35 6.76 12.80
CA GLU A 65 -3.07 6.84 12.09
C GLU A 65 -3.08 7.97 11.04
N GLU A 66 -4.22 8.22 10.39
CA GLU A 66 -4.38 9.30 9.41
C GLU A 66 -4.51 10.67 10.08
N ILE A 67 -5.18 10.74 11.24
CA ILE A 67 -5.27 11.96 12.06
C ILE A 67 -3.89 12.30 12.63
N SER A 68 -3.11 11.29 13.06
CA SER A 68 -1.70 11.45 13.40
C SER A 68 -0.90 12.05 12.25
N TYR A 69 -1.04 11.50 11.03
CA TYR A 69 -0.44 12.07 9.83
C TYR A 69 -0.95 13.50 9.55
N ALA A 70 -2.18 13.85 9.91
CA ALA A 70 -2.72 15.20 9.73
C ALA A 70 -2.19 16.23 10.73
N THR A 71 -1.48 15.81 11.80
CA THR A 71 -0.94 16.73 12.83
C THR A 71 0.10 17.71 12.30
N GLN A 72 0.73 17.43 11.16
CA GLN A 72 1.62 18.39 10.46
C GLN A 72 0.88 19.63 9.94
N TRP A 73 -0.45 19.57 9.78
CA TRP A 73 -1.29 20.72 9.41
C TRP A 73 -2.24 21.12 10.55
N ASN A 74 -1.78 20.99 11.79
CA ASN A 74 -2.57 21.25 12.99
C ASN A 74 -3.25 22.63 12.99
N ASP A 75 -2.59 23.65 12.45
CA ASP A 75 -3.08 25.03 12.46
C ASP A 75 -4.15 25.31 11.39
N TYR A 76 -4.41 24.35 10.50
CA TYR A 76 -5.38 24.48 9.40
C TYR A 76 -6.59 23.55 9.55
N LEU A 77 -6.44 22.46 10.31
CA LEU A 77 -7.40 21.38 10.41
C LEU A 77 -8.02 21.30 11.81
N SER A 78 -9.26 20.84 11.85
CA SER A 78 -10.05 20.62 13.07
C SER A 78 -10.70 19.24 13.04
N ILE A 79 -10.84 18.65 14.22
CA ILE A 79 -11.60 17.44 14.51
C ILE A 79 -12.93 17.83 15.14
N THR A 80 -14.06 17.42 14.55
CA THR A 80 -15.40 17.84 15.02
C THR A 80 -16.19 16.73 15.69
N ASN A 81 -16.32 15.58 15.02
CA ASN A 81 -17.18 14.48 15.44
C ASN A 81 -16.40 13.17 15.43
N GLU A 82 -16.57 12.37 16.47
CA GLU A 82 -16.05 11.02 16.53
C GLU A 82 -17.05 10.05 15.90
N ILE A 83 -16.53 8.99 15.28
CA ILE A 83 -17.30 7.89 14.71
C ILE A 83 -17.07 6.67 15.62
N ARG A 84 -18.07 6.31 16.43
CA ARG A 84 -17.91 5.26 17.45
C ARG A 84 -18.85 4.08 17.25
N LEU A 85 -18.34 2.89 17.53
CA LEU A 85 -19.16 1.66 17.62
C LEU A 85 -19.97 1.61 18.89
N PHE A 86 -19.37 2.10 19.97
CA PHE A 86 -19.95 2.05 21.30
C PHE A 86 -19.95 3.47 21.85
N GLU A 87 -21.13 4.05 22.01
CA GLU A 87 -21.29 5.46 22.39
C GLU A 87 -20.60 5.80 23.72
N ASN A 88 -20.69 4.87 24.66
CA ASN A 88 -20.16 5.00 26.01
C ASN A 88 -18.64 4.79 26.12
N GLU A 89 -17.98 4.26 25.08
CA GLU A 89 -16.54 4.01 25.09
C GLU A 89 -15.79 5.25 24.61
N LYS A 90 -14.86 5.75 25.44
CA LYS A 90 -14.11 6.97 25.13
C LYS A 90 -13.11 6.81 23.98
N PHE A 91 -12.63 5.59 23.75
CA PHE A 91 -11.59 5.27 22.76
C PHE A 91 -11.99 4.02 21.97
N ASP A 92 -11.48 3.86 20.75
CA ASP A 92 -11.77 2.71 19.88
C ASP A 92 -11.41 1.39 20.57
N TYR A 93 -10.24 1.36 21.20
CA TYR A 93 -9.90 0.35 22.18
C TYR A 93 -8.81 0.82 23.13
N ASN A 94 -8.74 0.16 24.27
CA ASN A 94 -7.71 0.35 25.30
C ASN A 94 -6.85 -0.90 25.41
N MET A 95 -5.54 -0.72 25.54
CA MET A 95 -4.58 -1.79 25.73
C MET A 95 -4.10 -1.87 27.17
N VAL A 96 -4.01 -3.10 27.67
CA VAL A 96 -3.62 -3.44 29.04
C VAL A 96 -2.61 -4.57 29.04
N VAL A 97 -1.89 -4.69 30.15
CA VAL A 97 -1.00 -5.82 30.42
C VAL A 97 -1.62 -6.65 31.54
N LEU A 98 -1.73 -7.95 31.31
CA LEU A 98 -2.13 -8.92 32.31
C LEU A 98 -0.91 -9.67 32.80
N ILE A 99 -0.88 -10.01 34.08
CA ILE A 99 0.14 -10.86 34.67
C ILE A 99 -0.47 -12.03 35.43
N ASN A 100 0.25 -13.15 35.43
CA ASN A 100 0.05 -14.26 36.35
C ASN A 100 0.67 -13.89 37.71
N GLU A 101 -0.12 -13.88 38.80
CA GLU A 101 0.39 -13.55 40.14
C GLU A 101 1.42 -14.56 40.66
N ASP A 102 1.31 -15.84 40.26
CA ASP A 102 2.25 -16.90 40.66
C ASP A 102 3.64 -16.71 40.04
N ALA A 103 3.74 -15.88 39.00
CA ALA A 103 5.02 -15.52 38.39
C ALA A 103 5.85 -14.57 39.27
N GLY A 104 5.33 -14.09 40.40
CA GLY A 104 6.06 -13.24 41.35
C GLY A 104 6.39 -11.85 40.81
N ILE A 105 5.64 -11.36 39.82
CA ILE A 105 5.80 -10.03 39.24
C ILE A 105 5.12 -9.02 40.17
N LYS A 106 5.89 -8.12 40.78
CA LYS A 106 5.38 -7.06 41.67
C LYS A 106 5.51 -5.68 41.07
N ASN A 107 6.45 -5.48 40.15
CA ASN A 107 6.69 -4.24 39.44
C ASN A 107 7.37 -4.50 38.08
N LEU A 108 7.64 -3.43 37.32
CA LEU A 108 8.21 -3.54 35.96
C LEU A 108 9.60 -4.19 35.91
N ASN A 109 10.41 -4.13 36.98
CA ASN A 109 11.75 -4.72 36.99
C ASN A 109 11.70 -6.26 37.04
N ASP A 110 10.59 -6.82 37.51
CA ASP A 110 10.41 -8.27 37.64
C ASP A 110 10.03 -8.94 36.31
N LEU A 111 9.83 -8.17 35.24
CA LEU A 111 9.43 -8.66 33.92
C LEU A 111 10.56 -9.39 33.17
N LYS A 112 11.82 -9.11 33.53
CA LYS A 112 12.96 -9.76 32.91
C LYS A 112 12.99 -11.25 33.30
N GLY A 113 13.16 -12.13 32.32
CA GLY A 113 13.14 -13.58 32.49
C GLY A 113 11.75 -14.16 32.67
N LYS A 114 10.69 -13.40 32.38
CA LYS A 114 9.30 -13.89 32.37
C LYS A 114 8.89 -14.33 30.97
N ARG A 115 7.80 -15.08 30.89
CA ARG A 115 7.26 -15.67 29.66
C ARG A 115 6.16 -14.78 29.09
N LEU A 116 6.30 -14.32 27.85
CA LEU A 116 5.35 -13.40 27.21
C LEU A 116 4.38 -14.14 26.28
N CYS A 117 3.08 -13.93 26.48
CA CYS A 117 2.01 -14.24 25.53
C CYS A 117 1.67 -13.00 24.70
N HIS A 118 2.19 -12.95 23.48
CA HIS A 118 1.98 -11.83 22.56
C HIS A 118 0.92 -12.20 21.51
N PRO A 119 -0.01 -11.31 21.14
CA PRO A 119 -1.04 -11.57 20.12
C PRO A 119 -0.49 -11.72 18.67
N GLY A 120 0.83 -11.75 18.53
CA GLY A 120 1.54 -11.72 17.26
C GLY A 120 1.57 -10.38 16.52
N PHE A 121 2.34 -10.36 15.43
CA PHE A 121 2.22 -9.33 14.40
C PHE A 121 0.95 -9.62 13.60
N TYR A 122 0.07 -8.64 13.47
CA TYR A 122 -1.13 -8.81 12.68
C TYR A 122 -0.82 -8.50 11.22
N LYS A 123 -1.36 -9.32 10.32
CA LYS A 123 -1.11 -9.23 8.89
C LYS A 123 -1.87 -8.05 8.29
N GLY A 124 -1.27 -6.87 8.38
CA GLY A 124 -1.28 -5.83 7.33
C GLY A 124 -2.61 -5.44 6.71
N GLU A 125 -3.68 -5.32 7.48
CA GLU A 125 -4.85 -4.61 6.99
C GLU A 125 -4.81 -3.18 7.55
N PRO A 126 -4.49 -2.16 6.75
CA PRO A 126 -4.77 -0.79 7.17
C PRO A 126 -6.28 -0.65 7.32
N GLY A 127 -6.74 0.11 8.30
CA GLY A 127 -8.17 0.33 8.48
C GLY A 127 -8.80 -0.41 9.67
N ASN A 128 -8.40 -1.61 10.04
CA ASN A 128 -9.02 -2.33 11.18
C ASN A 128 -8.37 -2.00 12.54
N GLY A 129 -7.52 -0.98 12.56
CA GLY A 129 -7.04 -0.31 13.75
C GLY A 129 -5.97 -1.03 14.54
N TRP A 130 -5.36 -2.08 13.99
CA TRP A 130 -4.26 -2.80 14.65
C TRP A 130 -2.93 -2.60 13.93
N SER A 131 -2.31 -1.45 14.19
CA SER A 131 -1.00 -1.06 13.63
C SER A 131 0.17 -1.63 14.42
N ASN A 132 1.34 -1.73 13.77
CA ASN A 132 2.62 -2.07 14.43
C ASN A 132 3.03 -1.06 15.49
N LEU A 133 2.47 0.15 15.42
CA LEU A 133 2.59 1.19 16.42
C LEU A 133 2.11 0.70 17.79
N ILE A 134 0.87 0.19 17.85
CA ILE A 134 0.21 -0.22 19.09
C ILE A 134 0.58 -1.64 19.50
N SER A 135 0.65 -2.57 18.53
CA SER A 135 0.87 -3.99 18.83
C SER A 135 2.21 -4.25 19.51
N GLN A 136 3.24 -3.48 19.18
CA GLN A 136 4.60 -3.60 19.74
C GLN A 136 4.90 -2.54 20.82
N TYR A 137 3.91 -1.75 21.24
CA TYR A 137 4.16 -0.62 22.15
C TYR A 137 4.71 -1.08 23.50
N PHE A 138 4.08 -2.08 24.12
CA PHE A 138 4.49 -2.61 25.41
C PHE A 138 5.96 -3.02 25.39
N GLU A 139 6.35 -3.89 24.45
CA GLU A 139 7.71 -4.41 24.38
C GLU A 139 8.76 -3.33 24.08
N ARG A 140 8.44 -2.30 23.29
CA ARG A 140 9.33 -1.15 23.05
C ARG A 140 9.54 -0.28 24.29
N ILE A 141 8.62 -0.31 25.25
CA ILE A 141 8.73 0.45 26.50
C ILE A 141 9.58 -0.29 27.53
N ILE A 142 9.32 -1.58 27.73
CA ILE A 142 9.95 -2.36 28.80
C ILE A 142 11.28 -2.99 28.40
N VAL A 143 11.48 -3.30 27.11
CA VAL A 143 12.71 -3.94 26.63
C VAL A 143 13.67 -2.87 26.11
N PRO A 144 14.91 -2.79 26.67
CA PRO A 144 15.92 -1.86 26.18
C PRO A 144 16.22 -2.09 24.70
N GLN A 145 15.98 -1.07 23.87
CA GLN A 145 16.22 -1.15 22.43
C GLN A 145 17.72 -1.02 22.14
N LYS A 146 18.25 -1.93 21.31
CA LYS A 146 19.61 -1.87 20.78
C LYS A 146 19.57 -1.52 19.29
N CYS A 147 20.60 -0.80 18.84
CA CYS A 147 20.74 -0.37 17.45
C CYS A 147 22.08 -0.85 16.89
N ASP A 148 22.28 -2.18 16.88
CA ASP A 148 23.48 -2.77 16.27
C ASP A 148 23.40 -2.62 14.73
N PRO A 149 24.36 -1.93 14.09
CA PRO A 149 24.37 -1.76 12.64
C PRO A 149 24.58 -3.08 11.88
N GLN A 150 25.08 -4.13 12.56
CA GLN A 150 25.31 -5.46 11.98
C GLN A 150 24.05 -6.35 11.97
N LEU A 151 22.92 -5.86 12.51
CA LEU A 151 21.64 -6.58 12.52
C LEU A 151 20.58 -5.71 11.88
N SER A 152 19.54 -6.30 11.28
CA SER A 152 18.37 -5.53 10.84
C SER A 152 17.63 -4.93 12.05
N LEU A 153 16.75 -3.96 11.83
CA LEU A 153 15.90 -3.37 12.88
C LEU A 153 15.03 -4.42 13.54
N ILE A 154 14.35 -5.25 12.73
CA ILE A 154 13.51 -6.33 13.25
C ILE A 154 14.35 -7.33 14.03
N GLU A 155 15.55 -7.66 13.56
CA GLU A 155 16.44 -8.57 14.27
C GLU A 155 16.96 -7.97 15.58
N ASN A 156 17.32 -6.69 15.61
CA ASN A 156 17.69 -5.98 16.83
C ASN A 156 16.57 -6.05 17.87
N GLN A 157 15.32 -5.84 17.45
CA GLN A 157 14.15 -5.99 18.31
C GLN A 157 14.03 -7.42 18.81
N LEU A 158 13.97 -8.42 17.92
CA LEU A 158 13.79 -9.83 18.29
C LEU A 158 14.92 -10.33 19.18
N LYS A 159 16.18 -9.97 18.91
CA LYS A 159 17.32 -10.28 19.78
C LYS A 159 17.15 -9.67 21.17
N SER A 160 16.68 -8.43 21.26
CA SER A 160 16.46 -7.76 22.54
C SER A 160 15.31 -8.41 23.31
N LEU A 161 14.21 -8.79 22.64
CA LEU A 161 13.11 -9.54 23.23
C LEU A 161 13.56 -10.90 23.73
N SER A 162 14.30 -11.64 22.89
CA SER A 162 14.83 -12.97 23.17
C SER A 162 15.78 -12.98 24.37
N GLN A 163 16.53 -11.89 24.59
CA GLN A 163 17.41 -11.72 25.75
C GLN A 163 16.69 -11.23 27.01
N PHE A 164 15.51 -10.61 26.86
CA PHE A 164 14.76 -10.02 27.96
C PHE A 164 13.74 -10.99 28.55
N PHE A 165 13.01 -11.69 27.69
CA PHE A 165 12.01 -12.69 28.07
C PHE A 165 12.58 -14.10 27.95
N ASP A 166 12.04 -15.01 28.77
CA ASP A 166 12.35 -16.44 28.67
C ASP A 166 11.49 -17.08 27.56
N GLU A 167 11.26 -18.39 27.62
CA GLU A 167 10.37 -19.13 26.73
C GLU A 167 8.99 -18.45 26.62
N SER A 168 8.66 -17.94 25.44
CA SER A 168 7.51 -17.08 25.17
C SER A 168 6.72 -17.57 23.95
N CYS A 169 5.55 -16.97 23.70
CA CYS A 169 4.80 -17.15 22.47
C CYS A 169 4.54 -15.81 21.77
N LYS A 170 5.27 -15.56 20.69
CA LYS A 170 5.08 -14.45 19.76
C LYS A 170 4.82 -14.98 18.33
N PRO A 171 3.61 -15.50 18.07
CA PRO A 171 3.28 -16.12 16.79
C PRO A 171 3.05 -15.08 15.68
N GLY A 172 2.99 -15.52 14.44
CA GLY A 172 2.66 -14.67 13.29
C GLY A 172 3.85 -14.46 12.36
N GLN A 173 3.83 -13.38 11.60
CA GLN A 173 4.88 -13.04 10.63
C GLN A 173 5.78 -11.95 11.20
N TRP A 174 7.04 -12.28 11.50
CA TRP A 174 8.05 -11.35 12.01
C TRP A 174 8.69 -10.53 10.89
N ASP A 175 8.90 -11.15 9.72
CA ASP A 175 9.37 -10.47 8.52
C ASP A 175 8.44 -10.73 7.32
N PRO A 176 8.10 -9.70 6.51
CA PRO A 176 7.28 -9.89 5.33
C PRO A 176 7.88 -10.85 4.27
N ASP A 177 9.21 -11.00 4.23
CA ASP A 177 9.92 -12.01 3.43
C ASP A 177 9.87 -13.37 4.16
N PRO A 178 9.20 -14.40 3.59
CA PRO A 178 9.07 -15.71 4.22
C PRO A 178 10.41 -16.39 4.55
N ASP A 179 11.45 -16.18 3.74
CA ASP A 179 12.75 -16.79 3.99
C ASP A 179 13.41 -16.14 5.21
N MET A 180 13.36 -14.81 5.29
CA MET A 180 13.87 -14.07 6.44
C MET A 180 13.08 -14.38 7.72
N ASP A 181 11.75 -14.51 7.62
CA ASP A 181 10.88 -14.89 8.74
C ASP A 181 11.31 -16.24 9.34
N ASN A 182 11.55 -17.24 8.50
CA ASN A 182 12.02 -18.57 8.92
C ASN A 182 13.41 -18.51 9.56
N ILE A 183 14.34 -17.74 8.98
CA ILE A 183 15.69 -17.56 9.52
C ILE A 183 15.62 -16.92 10.92
N LEU A 184 14.81 -15.88 11.10
CA LEU A 184 14.66 -15.20 12.39
C LEU A 184 14.06 -16.12 13.45
N LYS A 185 13.02 -16.89 13.10
CA LYS A 185 12.39 -17.87 14.01
C LYS A 185 13.34 -18.96 14.45
N ALA A 186 14.15 -19.48 13.51
CA ALA A 186 15.19 -20.45 13.82
C ALA A 186 16.29 -19.86 14.74
N LYS A 187 16.60 -18.57 14.59
CA LYS A 187 17.64 -17.88 15.37
C LYS A 187 17.18 -17.49 16.78
N TYR A 188 15.90 -17.19 16.97
CA TYR A 188 15.32 -16.77 18.25
C TYR A 188 14.18 -17.71 18.70
N PRO A 189 14.43 -19.02 18.87
CA PRO A 189 13.39 -20.02 19.09
C PRO A 189 12.66 -19.84 20.43
N ASN A 190 13.29 -19.23 21.43
CA ASN A 190 12.66 -18.99 22.73
C ASN A 190 11.41 -18.10 22.61
N LEU A 191 11.34 -17.21 21.62
CA LEU A 191 10.15 -16.39 21.39
C LEU A 191 8.94 -17.17 20.86
N CYS A 192 9.12 -18.43 20.47
CA CYS A 192 8.08 -19.33 19.98
C CYS A 192 7.91 -20.60 20.83
N ALA A 193 8.79 -20.82 21.82
CA ALA A 193 8.87 -22.06 22.59
C ALA A 193 7.56 -22.44 23.29
N ASN A 194 6.79 -21.44 23.75
CA ASN A 194 5.53 -21.63 24.44
C ASN A 194 4.29 -21.45 23.55
N CYS A 195 4.47 -21.35 22.23
CA CYS A 195 3.35 -21.44 21.30
C CYS A 195 2.82 -22.87 21.19
N LYS A 196 1.58 -23.08 20.74
CA LYS A 196 1.06 -24.46 20.58
C LYS A 196 1.78 -25.24 19.48
N ASN A 197 2.30 -24.53 18.47
CA ASN A 197 3.16 -25.11 17.45
C ASN A 197 4.49 -24.33 17.36
N PRO A 198 5.46 -24.60 18.25
CA PRO A 198 6.71 -23.86 18.33
C PRO A 198 7.50 -23.84 17.01
N SER A 199 7.47 -24.94 16.25
CA SER A 199 8.20 -25.07 14.99
C SER A 199 7.66 -24.19 13.87
N LYS A 200 6.37 -23.82 13.91
CA LYS A 200 5.74 -22.96 12.89
C LYS A 200 5.54 -21.52 13.37
N CYS A 201 5.01 -21.36 14.58
CA CYS A 201 4.83 -20.06 15.23
C CYS A 201 4.23 -19.00 14.29
N ASN A 202 3.15 -19.35 13.58
CA ASN A 202 2.56 -18.56 12.51
C ASN A 202 1.12 -18.14 12.83
N ILE A 203 0.42 -17.53 11.87
CA ILE A 203 -0.95 -17.03 12.05
C ILE A 203 -1.99 -18.12 12.33
N ASN A 204 -1.66 -19.40 12.11
CA ASN A 204 -2.54 -20.54 12.37
C ASN A 204 -2.28 -21.17 13.75
N ASP A 205 -1.39 -20.60 14.56
CA ASP A 205 -1.18 -21.05 15.93
C ASP A 205 -2.41 -20.73 16.79
N GLN A 206 -2.81 -21.64 17.68
CA GLN A 206 -3.95 -21.42 18.57
C GLN A 206 -3.75 -20.20 19.48
N PHE A 207 -2.50 -19.88 19.83
CA PHE A 207 -2.17 -18.72 20.64
C PHE A 207 -1.96 -17.44 19.82
N TRP A 208 -2.21 -17.47 18.51
CA TRP A 208 -2.17 -16.28 17.67
C TRP A 208 -3.44 -15.42 17.79
N GLY A 209 -3.26 -14.11 17.62
CA GLY A 209 -4.34 -13.14 17.61
C GLY A 209 -4.80 -12.71 19.01
N ARG A 210 -5.83 -11.85 19.03
CA ARG A 210 -6.30 -11.17 20.25
C ARG A 210 -6.74 -12.14 21.36
N GLN A 211 -7.49 -13.18 20.98
CA GLN A 211 -7.97 -14.20 21.90
C GLN A 211 -6.88 -15.24 22.22
N GLY A 212 -6.03 -15.58 21.24
CA GLY A 212 -4.95 -16.54 21.43
C GLY A 212 -3.95 -16.12 22.51
N ALA A 213 -3.61 -14.83 22.60
CA ALA A 213 -2.74 -14.32 23.66
C ALA A 213 -3.35 -14.42 25.08
N LEU A 214 -4.67 -14.31 25.19
CA LEU A 214 -5.39 -14.49 26.46
C LEU A 214 -5.47 -15.98 26.82
N GLN A 215 -5.68 -16.85 25.82
CA GLN A 215 -5.64 -18.29 26.01
C GLN A 215 -4.25 -18.77 26.44
N CYS A 216 -3.17 -18.26 25.85
CA CYS A 216 -1.80 -18.57 26.23
C CYS A 216 -1.53 -18.30 27.72
N LEU A 217 -2.01 -17.16 28.23
CA LEU A 217 -1.89 -16.82 29.65
C LEU A 217 -2.77 -17.73 30.50
N SER A 218 -4.02 -17.97 30.07
CA SER A 218 -4.98 -18.80 30.79
C SER A 218 -4.53 -20.26 30.91
N ASP A 219 -3.85 -20.78 29.89
CA ASP A 219 -3.31 -22.15 29.83
C ASP A 219 -1.96 -22.30 30.58
N CYS A 220 -1.46 -21.26 31.26
CA CYS A 220 -0.16 -21.26 31.97
C CYS A 220 1.10 -21.35 31.08
N PHE A 221 0.97 -21.05 29.78
CA PHE A 221 2.10 -21.01 28.85
C PHE A 221 2.88 -19.68 28.92
N GLY A 222 2.34 -18.67 29.60
CA GLY A 222 3.05 -17.43 29.86
C GLY A 222 2.72 -16.81 31.21
N ASP A 223 3.49 -15.79 31.55
CA ASP A 223 3.37 -15.02 32.78
C ASP A 223 2.77 -13.63 32.52
N ILE A 224 2.88 -13.14 31.28
CA ILE A 224 2.48 -11.79 30.87
C ILE A 224 1.66 -11.90 29.59
N SER A 225 0.56 -11.14 29.46
CA SER A 225 -0.19 -11.04 28.21
C SER A 225 -0.47 -9.59 27.83
N TRP A 226 -0.28 -9.27 26.54
CA TRP A 226 -0.55 -7.95 25.96
C TRP A 226 -1.87 -7.98 25.20
N ALA A 227 -2.88 -7.26 25.68
CA ALA A 227 -4.26 -7.45 25.19
C ALA A 227 -5.13 -6.19 25.19
N ARG A 228 -6.20 -6.23 24.40
CA ARG A 228 -7.26 -5.20 24.46
C ARG A 228 -8.13 -5.44 25.68
N LEU A 229 -8.48 -4.40 26.42
CA LEU A 229 -9.32 -4.49 27.61
C LEU A 229 -10.70 -5.11 27.30
N SER A 230 -11.30 -4.82 26.15
CA SER A 230 -12.57 -5.41 25.75
C SER A 230 -12.48 -6.92 25.55
N ASP A 231 -11.39 -7.41 24.94
CA ASP A 231 -11.14 -8.85 24.77
C ASP A 231 -10.91 -9.53 26.13
N VAL A 232 -10.18 -8.87 27.05
CA VAL A 232 -9.98 -9.34 28.43
C VAL A 232 -11.31 -9.52 29.16
N ARG A 233 -12.20 -8.53 29.10
CA ARG A 233 -13.52 -8.58 29.75
C ARG A 233 -14.38 -9.72 29.21
N ILE A 234 -14.33 -9.98 27.90
CA ILE A 234 -15.07 -11.08 27.27
C ILE A 234 -14.49 -12.44 27.69
N HIS A 235 -13.16 -12.58 27.65
CA HIS A 235 -12.46 -13.85 27.92
C HIS A 235 -12.59 -14.28 29.38
N PHE A 236 -12.34 -13.36 30.31
CA PHE A 236 -12.29 -13.62 31.75
C PHE A 236 -13.62 -13.38 32.47
N LYS A 237 -14.58 -12.70 31.84
CA LYS A 237 -15.91 -12.38 32.41
C LYS A 237 -15.88 -11.68 33.78
N GLY A 238 -14.78 -10.99 34.10
CA GLY A 238 -14.61 -10.19 35.32
C GLY A 238 -13.82 -10.87 36.44
N ASP A 239 -13.41 -12.13 36.31
CA ASP A 239 -12.57 -12.81 37.30
C ASP A 239 -11.52 -13.74 36.66
N SER A 240 -10.67 -14.37 37.47
CA SER A 240 -9.61 -15.27 36.98
C SER A 240 -10.00 -16.76 37.04
N THR A 241 -11.28 -17.09 37.21
CA THR A 241 -11.73 -18.49 37.42
C THR A 241 -11.43 -19.41 36.24
N ASN A 242 -11.37 -18.86 35.02
CA ASN A 242 -11.05 -19.59 33.80
C ASN A 242 -9.54 -19.60 33.47
N ALA A 243 -8.71 -19.08 34.36
CA ALA A 243 -7.26 -19.11 34.24
C ALA A 243 -6.66 -20.19 35.14
N CYS A 244 -5.49 -20.69 34.76
CA CYS A 244 -4.74 -21.63 35.59
C CYS A 244 -4.22 -21.03 36.92
N SER A 245 -4.27 -19.70 37.07
CA SER A 245 -3.81 -18.96 38.24
C SER A 245 -4.53 -17.62 38.38
N LYS A 246 -4.31 -16.93 39.50
CA LYS A 246 -4.84 -15.60 39.70
C LYS A 246 -4.16 -14.59 38.77
N ILE A 247 -4.97 -13.79 38.10
CA ILE A 247 -4.50 -12.76 37.15
C ILE A 247 -4.73 -11.37 37.74
N SER A 248 -3.79 -10.47 37.47
CA SER A 248 -3.90 -9.04 37.79
C SER A 248 -3.52 -8.16 36.59
N PHE A 249 -4.03 -6.94 36.56
CA PHE A 249 -3.55 -5.91 35.64
C PHE A 249 -2.22 -5.35 36.14
N LEU A 250 -1.25 -5.20 35.24
CA LEU A 250 0.00 -4.49 35.50
C LEU A 250 -0.06 -3.09 34.90
N CYS A 251 0.14 -2.07 35.72
CA CYS A 251 0.05 -0.69 35.32
C CYS A 251 1.36 -0.13 34.74
N PRO A 252 1.30 0.95 33.94
CA PRO A 252 2.50 1.60 33.40
C PRO A 252 3.45 2.17 34.46
N ASP A 253 2.96 2.43 35.67
CA ASP A 253 3.76 2.85 36.82
C ASP A 253 4.33 1.67 37.64
N GLY A 254 4.02 0.43 37.23
CA GLY A 254 4.46 -0.79 37.89
C GLY A 254 3.55 -1.27 39.02
N THR A 255 2.47 -0.58 39.34
CA THR A 255 1.49 -1.04 40.33
C THR A 255 0.61 -2.17 39.76
N LEU A 256 0.00 -2.96 40.65
CA LEU A 256 -0.92 -4.03 40.29
C LEU A 256 -2.35 -3.64 40.64
N GLN A 257 -3.30 -4.02 39.79
CA GLN A 257 -4.73 -3.83 40.03
C GLN A 257 -5.49 -5.15 39.84
N SER A 258 -6.50 -5.36 40.67
CA SER A 258 -7.38 -6.54 40.57
C SER A 258 -8.12 -6.57 39.23
N MET A 259 -8.38 -7.78 38.70
CA MET A 259 -9.22 -8.00 37.51
C MET A 259 -10.64 -7.45 37.66
N GLU A 260 -11.13 -7.33 38.89
CA GLU A 260 -12.44 -6.76 39.22
C GLU A 260 -12.49 -5.23 39.11
N THR A 261 -11.34 -4.57 38.93
CA THR A 261 -11.25 -3.10 38.82
C THR A 261 -12.05 -2.62 37.61
N PRO A 262 -13.10 -1.79 37.78
CA PRO A 262 -13.96 -1.39 36.67
C PRO A 262 -13.22 -0.62 35.57
N ASN A 263 -12.32 0.28 35.98
CA ASN A 263 -11.51 1.12 35.10
C ASN A 263 -10.02 0.88 35.39
N PRO A 264 -9.43 -0.19 34.85
CA PRO A 264 -8.03 -0.48 35.10
C PRO A 264 -7.13 0.55 34.41
N CYS A 265 -5.90 0.63 34.89
CA CYS A 265 -4.84 1.42 34.26
C CYS A 265 -4.59 1.00 32.81
N ILE A 266 -4.42 1.99 31.93
CA ILE A 266 -4.27 1.78 30.49
C ILE A 266 -2.85 2.10 30.05
N TRP A 267 -2.25 1.24 29.22
CA TRP A 267 -0.93 1.46 28.65
C TRP A 267 -0.98 2.35 27.41
N VAL A 268 -1.91 2.05 26.50
CA VAL A 268 -2.17 2.88 25.32
C VAL A 268 -3.63 2.74 24.89
N SER A 269 -4.23 3.85 24.46
CA SER A 269 -5.56 3.88 23.85
C SER A 269 -5.44 4.29 22.40
N ARG A 270 -6.19 3.63 21.51
CA ARG A 270 -6.38 4.10 20.14
C ARG A 270 -7.60 5.03 20.09
N PRO A 271 -7.46 6.29 19.65
CA PRO A 271 -8.61 7.17 19.49
C PRO A 271 -9.56 6.69 18.38
N TRP A 272 -10.83 7.06 18.49
CA TRP A 272 -11.83 6.75 17.46
C TRP A 272 -11.48 7.41 16.13
N PRO A 273 -11.91 6.83 14.98
CA PRO A 273 -11.98 7.58 13.74
C PRO A 273 -12.81 8.85 13.93
N ALA A 274 -12.45 9.92 13.23
CA ALA A 274 -13.10 11.21 13.42
C ALA A 274 -13.19 12.00 12.12
N VAL A 275 -14.06 13.00 12.13
CA VAL A 275 -14.26 13.92 11.02
C VAL A 275 -13.18 15.01 11.08
N ILE A 276 -12.36 15.07 10.03
CA ILE A 276 -11.43 16.18 9.78
C ILE A 276 -12.10 17.19 8.86
N THR A 277 -11.94 18.47 9.16
CA THR A 277 -12.40 19.60 8.35
C THR A 277 -11.43 20.77 8.48
N ARG A 278 -11.55 21.80 7.62
CA ARG A 278 -10.82 23.05 7.79
C ARG A 278 -11.35 23.83 8.99
N ASN A 279 -10.48 24.62 9.63
CA ASN A 279 -10.84 25.46 10.76
C ASN A 279 -12.02 26.39 10.45
N SER A 280 -12.05 26.97 9.24
CA SER A 280 -13.10 27.90 8.80
C SER A 280 -14.49 27.27 8.65
N THR A 281 -14.58 25.96 8.44
CA THR A 281 -15.85 25.23 8.26
C THR A 281 -16.25 24.40 9.48
N SER A 282 -15.35 24.26 10.47
CA SER A 282 -15.47 23.36 11.61
C SER A 282 -16.80 23.46 12.38
N LEU A 283 -17.21 24.67 12.79
CA LEU A 283 -18.46 24.90 13.53
C LEU A 283 -19.69 24.50 12.73
N ASN A 284 -19.70 24.76 11.42
CA ASN A 284 -20.86 24.46 10.59
C ASN A 284 -20.96 22.95 10.31
N ILE A 285 -19.83 22.29 10.03
CA ILE A 285 -19.77 20.84 9.84
C ILE A 285 -20.18 20.10 11.11
N GLN A 286 -19.68 20.52 12.28
CA GLN A 286 -20.07 19.95 13.56
C GLN A 286 -21.59 20.04 13.79
N ARG A 287 -22.16 21.23 13.62
CA ARG A 287 -23.61 21.46 13.79
C ARG A 287 -24.44 20.64 12.81
N MET A 288 -24.00 20.55 11.56
CA MET A 288 -24.68 19.77 10.53
C MET A 288 -24.67 18.28 10.86
N ILE A 289 -23.54 17.72 11.28
CA ILE A 289 -23.46 16.31 11.67
C ILE A 289 -24.31 16.04 12.92
N ASN A 290 -24.26 16.91 13.93
CA ASN A 290 -25.12 16.77 15.12
C ASN A 290 -26.62 16.80 14.73
N TYR A 291 -27.02 17.70 13.83
CA TYR A 291 -28.41 17.76 13.33
C TYR A 291 -28.83 16.47 12.62
N VAL A 292 -27.95 15.91 11.79
CA VAL A 292 -28.18 14.65 11.06
C VAL A 292 -28.25 13.45 12.02
N ASN A 293 -27.48 13.46 13.11
CA ASN A 293 -27.53 12.43 14.16
C ASN A 293 -28.85 12.50 14.94
N THR A 294 -29.27 13.70 15.36
CA THR A 294 -30.55 13.88 16.06
C THR A 294 -31.74 13.42 15.22
N ALA A 295 -31.75 13.72 13.91
CA ALA A 295 -32.82 13.27 13.02
C ALA A 295 -32.87 11.72 12.88
N LYS A 296 -31.70 11.07 12.94
CA LYS A 296 -31.61 9.61 12.95
C LYS A 296 -32.19 9.02 14.24
N GLU A 297 -31.80 9.55 15.40
CA GLU A 297 -32.30 9.12 16.72
C GLU A 297 -33.82 9.24 16.83
N LEU A 298 -34.38 10.33 16.30
CA LEU A 298 -35.82 10.59 16.23
C LEU A 298 -36.55 9.77 15.14
N LYS A 299 -35.84 8.94 14.37
CA LYS A 299 -36.38 8.13 13.26
C LYS A 299 -37.13 8.96 12.20
N ASN A 300 -36.71 10.20 11.99
CA ASN A 300 -37.33 11.14 11.05
C ASN A 300 -36.33 11.73 10.04
N ALA A 301 -35.22 11.04 9.80
CA ALA A 301 -34.19 11.46 8.85
C ALA A 301 -34.75 11.54 7.42
N THR A 302 -34.47 12.66 6.74
CA THR A 302 -34.69 12.80 5.29
C THR A 302 -33.76 11.88 4.50
N SER A 303 -34.03 11.74 3.19
CA SER A 303 -33.23 10.92 2.29
C SER A 303 -31.74 11.32 2.31
N TRP A 304 -31.43 12.62 2.23
CA TRP A 304 -30.04 13.09 2.27
C TRP A 304 -29.38 12.91 3.65
N GLN A 305 -30.13 13.09 4.76
CA GLN A 305 -29.59 12.87 6.11
C GLN A 305 -29.25 11.41 6.35
N TRP A 306 -30.13 10.50 5.90
CA TRP A 306 -29.86 9.06 5.92
C TRP A 306 -28.63 8.72 5.08
N ALA A 307 -28.53 9.28 3.87
CA ALA A 307 -27.41 9.03 2.98
C ALA A 307 -26.08 9.55 3.56
N LEU A 308 -26.06 10.77 4.10
CA LEU A 308 -24.88 11.33 4.76
C LEU A 308 -24.45 10.48 5.97
N ASN A 309 -25.41 10.07 6.82
CA ASN A 309 -25.12 9.15 7.90
C ASN A 309 -24.39 7.91 7.36
N ASN A 310 -24.96 7.22 6.36
CA ASN A 310 -24.35 6.00 5.83
C ASN A 310 -22.96 6.19 5.21
N LEU A 311 -22.65 7.38 4.67
CA LEU A 311 -21.29 7.72 4.22
C LEU A 311 -20.31 7.95 5.38
N LEU A 312 -20.78 8.51 6.50
CA LEU A 312 -19.99 8.66 7.73
C LEU A 312 -19.79 7.30 8.43
N LEU A 313 -20.77 6.39 8.30
CA LEU A 313 -20.80 5.04 8.88
C LEU A 313 -19.81 4.06 8.20
N TYR A 314 -18.53 4.40 8.01
CA TYR A 314 -17.56 3.39 7.53
C TYR A 314 -17.28 2.32 8.59
N TYR A 315 -17.27 2.72 9.86
CA TYR A 315 -16.95 1.86 10.99
C TYR A 315 -18.18 1.62 11.85
N SER A 316 -18.95 2.68 12.14
CA SER A 316 -20.02 2.73 13.15
C SER A 316 -20.69 4.11 13.19
N GLU A 317 -21.50 4.42 14.23
CA GLU A 317 -22.34 5.62 14.34
C GLU A 317 -21.57 6.91 14.67
N PRO A 318 -21.77 8.02 13.92
CA PRO A 318 -21.28 9.33 14.33
C PRO A 318 -21.94 9.76 15.64
N ILE A 319 -21.18 10.35 16.55
CA ILE A 319 -21.70 10.88 17.81
C ILE A 319 -21.74 12.40 17.76
N SER A 320 -22.84 12.94 18.29
CA SER A 320 -23.00 14.37 18.51
C SER A 320 -21.96 14.87 19.50
N SER A 321 -21.11 15.80 19.07
CA SER A 321 -20.05 16.40 19.89
C SER A 321 -20.20 17.90 19.89
N ASN A 322 -19.95 18.51 21.05
CA ASN A 322 -19.84 19.97 21.19
C ASN A 322 -18.38 20.43 21.27
N ILE A 323 -17.43 19.50 21.16
CA ILE A 323 -15.99 19.78 21.30
C ILE A 323 -15.34 19.73 19.93
N ILE A 324 -14.68 20.82 19.55
CA ILE A 324 -13.79 20.89 18.39
C ILE A 324 -12.37 20.91 18.93
N ARG A 325 -11.50 20.07 18.38
CA ARG A 325 -10.08 19.98 18.77
C ARG A 325 -9.20 20.09 17.55
N SER A 326 -7.98 20.57 17.71
CA SER A 326 -6.97 20.37 16.68
C SER A 326 -6.57 18.88 16.57
N PRO A 327 -6.06 18.39 15.43
CA PRO A 327 -5.60 17.00 15.29
C PRO A 327 -4.62 16.58 16.39
N LYS A 328 -3.68 17.46 16.78
CA LYS A 328 -2.69 17.16 17.82
C LYS A 328 -3.34 17.00 19.19
N GLU A 329 -4.25 17.89 19.58
CA GLU A 329 -5.00 17.78 20.84
C GLU A 329 -5.85 16.51 20.89
N TYR A 330 -6.48 16.16 19.77
CA TYR A 330 -7.28 14.94 19.66
C TYR A 330 -6.43 13.68 19.91
N ILE A 331 -5.29 13.55 19.23
CA ILE A 331 -4.38 12.42 19.46
C ILE A 331 -3.78 12.46 20.86
N PHE A 332 -3.40 13.63 21.37
CA PHE A 332 -2.84 13.78 22.73
C PHE A 332 -3.84 13.39 23.83
N SER A 333 -5.14 13.49 23.56
CA SER A 333 -6.18 13.05 24.49
C SER A 333 -6.23 11.54 24.71
N ALA A 334 -5.62 10.75 23.82
CA ALA A 334 -5.52 9.30 23.92
C ALA A 334 -4.28 8.89 24.74
N PRO A 335 -4.46 8.27 25.93
CA PRO A 335 -3.36 7.82 26.77
C PRO A 335 -2.33 7.00 26.00
N GLY A 336 -1.04 7.33 26.16
CA GLY A 336 0.07 6.56 25.60
C GLY A 336 0.25 6.63 24.07
N TYR A 337 -0.66 7.22 23.29
CA TYR A 337 -0.60 7.15 21.83
C TYR A 337 0.61 7.89 21.25
N ILE A 338 0.83 9.15 21.63
CA ILE A 338 2.02 9.91 21.22
C ILE A 338 3.31 9.22 21.66
N LYS A 339 3.32 8.67 22.89
CA LYS A 339 4.47 7.91 23.40
C LYS A 339 4.72 6.64 22.57
N ALA A 340 3.67 5.99 22.06
CA ALA A 340 3.81 4.89 21.13
C ALA A 340 4.47 5.32 19.83
N GLU A 341 4.14 6.51 19.30
CA GLU A 341 4.75 7.05 18.08
C GLU A 341 6.22 7.38 18.26
N GLU A 342 6.55 8.03 19.38
CA GLU A 342 7.92 8.34 19.75
C GLU A 342 8.78 7.08 19.88
N LYS A 343 8.22 6.03 20.51
CA LYS A 343 8.91 4.75 20.74
C LYS A 343 8.89 3.82 19.53
N GLY A 344 7.96 4.02 18.60
CA GLY A 344 7.91 3.31 17.32
C GLY A 344 9.01 3.74 16.35
N ARG A 345 9.65 4.90 16.57
CA ARG A 345 10.83 5.36 15.81
C ARG A 345 12.10 4.70 16.33
N LEU A 346 12.30 3.45 15.94
CA LEU A 346 13.48 2.66 16.27
C LEU A 346 14.71 3.23 15.57
N CYS A 347 15.82 3.38 16.31
CA CYS A 347 17.11 3.81 15.79
C CYS A 347 17.00 5.02 14.85
N LYS A 348 16.76 6.22 15.41
CA LYS A 348 16.35 7.44 14.69
C LYS A 348 17.18 7.79 13.44
N ASP A 349 18.45 7.40 13.41
CA ASP A 349 19.38 7.69 12.31
C ASP A 349 19.36 6.62 11.19
N ARG A 350 18.60 5.54 11.35
CA ARG A 350 18.51 4.44 10.37
C ARG A 350 17.40 4.72 9.37
N GLY A 351 17.80 4.84 8.10
CA GLY A 351 16.90 5.12 6.98
C GLY A 351 17.53 4.71 5.66
N TYR A 352 16.70 4.58 4.63
CA TYR A 352 17.14 4.26 3.26
C TYR A 352 16.69 5.35 2.31
N SER A 353 17.59 5.76 1.44
CA SER A 353 17.34 6.80 0.44
C SER A 353 16.88 6.22 -0.89
N MET A 354 15.80 6.77 -1.43
CA MET A 354 15.29 6.45 -2.76
C MET A 354 15.45 7.66 -3.67
N CYS A 355 16.09 7.46 -4.82
CA CYS A 355 16.21 8.48 -5.84
C CYS A 355 14.94 8.59 -6.66
N ILE A 356 14.51 9.83 -6.90
CA ILE A 356 13.26 10.18 -7.58
C ILE A 356 13.58 11.20 -8.68
N GLU A 357 13.01 10.99 -9.87
CA GLU A 357 13.32 11.81 -11.06
C GLU A 357 12.38 13.02 -11.25
N THR A 358 11.18 13.02 -10.65
CA THR A 358 10.17 14.08 -10.85
C THR A 358 9.62 14.64 -9.53
N ILE A 359 9.15 15.90 -9.56
CA ILE A 359 8.57 16.56 -8.38
C ILE A 359 7.28 15.87 -7.92
N THR A 360 6.44 15.41 -8.85
CA THR A 360 5.20 14.69 -8.52
C THR A 360 5.50 13.36 -7.84
N ALA A 361 6.48 12.61 -8.36
CA ALA A 361 6.95 11.37 -7.73
C ALA A 361 7.56 11.63 -6.35
N LEU A 362 8.24 12.76 -6.15
CA LEU A 362 8.82 13.14 -4.86
C LEU A 362 7.72 13.34 -3.82
N LYS A 363 6.68 14.11 -4.17
CA LYS A 363 5.51 14.33 -3.29
C LYS A 363 4.82 13.02 -2.92
N LYS A 364 4.63 12.11 -3.90
CA LYS A 364 4.06 10.78 -3.67
C LYS A 364 4.94 9.94 -2.73
N CYS A 365 6.26 9.94 -2.95
CA CYS A 365 7.22 9.20 -2.12
C CYS A 365 7.25 9.74 -0.68
N GLN A 366 7.22 11.06 -0.50
CA GLN A 366 7.18 11.69 0.82
C GLN A 366 5.89 11.33 1.57
N ALA A 367 4.73 11.44 0.90
CA ALA A 367 3.46 11.04 1.47
C ALA A 367 3.45 9.55 1.89
N LEU A 368 3.97 8.66 1.04
CA LEU A 368 4.12 7.23 1.33
C LEU A 368 5.04 6.99 2.54
N SER A 369 6.21 7.65 2.57
CA SER A 369 7.14 7.56 3.69
C SER A 369 6.48 7.96 5.00
N ASP A 370 5.84 9.13 5.03
CA ASP A 370 5.34 9.71 6.27
C ASP A 370 4.13 8.95 6.82
N ILE A 371 3.18 8.53 5.96
CA ILE A 371 2.08 7.66 6.42
C ILE A 371 2.57 6.29 6.88
N SER A 372 3.64 5.76 6.29
CA SER A 372 4.24 4.49 6.72
C SER A 372 4.72 4.56 8.18
N ILE A 373 5.31 5.69 8.59
CA ILE A 373 5.73 5.92 9.98
C ILE A 373 4.53 5.93 10.93
N SER A 374 3.41 6.57 10.57
CA SER A 374 2.19 6.60 11.40
C SER A 374 1.58 5.20 11.61
N TYR A 375 1.82 4.26 10.69
CA TYR A 375 1.43 2.85 10.83
C TYR A 375 2.48 1.98 11.56
N GLY A 376 3.62 2.56 11.94
CA GLY A 376 4.72 1.87 12.62
C GLY A 376 5.61 1.05 11.69
N ILE A 377 5.64 1.36 10.39
CA ILE A 377 6.57 0.77 9.42
C ILE A 377 7.92 1.49 9.54
N GLN A 378 9.00 0.74 9.64
CA GLN A 378 10.38 1.22 9.80
C GLN A 378 11.32 0.37 8.92
N PRO A 379 12.51 0.88 8.53
CA PRO A 379 13.03 2.24 8.77
C PRO A 379 12.39 3.30 7.88
N LYS A 380 12.73 4.58 8.10
CA LYS A 380 12.23 5.70 7.28
C LYS A 380 12.78 5.63 5.84
N LEU A 381 11.90 5.90 4.88
CA LEU A 381 12.24 6.07 3.47
C LEU A 381 12.53 7.56 3.17
N ASN A 382 13.77 7.88 2.81
CA ASN A 382 14.17 9.24 2.48
C ASN A 382 14.12 9.46 0.97
N CYS A 383 13.22 10.30 0.50
CA CYS A 383 13.04 10.56 -0.94
C CYS A 383 13.94 11.70 -1.41
N ILE A 384 14.81 11.45 -2.40
CA ILE A 384 15.79 12.40 -2.91
C ILE A 384 15.51 12.71 -4.38
N LEU A 385 15.18 13.96 -4.68
CA LEU A 385 14.97 14.42 -6.05
C LEU A 385 16.31 14.59 -6.77
N SER A 386 16.48 13.92 -7.91
CA SER A 386 17.62 14.16 -8.79
C SER A 386 17.33 13.75 -10.23
N PRO A 387 17.73 14.56 -11.23
CA PRO A 387 17.63 14.17 -12.64
C PRO A 387 18.66 13.09 -13.03
N ASN A 388 19.70 12.87 -12.21
CA ASN A 388 20.83 11.96 -12.50
C ASN A 388 20.82 10.73 -11.60
N CYS A 389 19.64 10.12 -11.39
CA CYS A 389 19.50 8.99 -10.48
C CYS A 389 20.45 7.82 -10.79
N GLY A 390 20.66 7.52 -12.08
CA GLY A 390 21.58 6.45 -12.50
C GLY A 390 23.03 6.66 -12.07
N LYS A 391 23.51 7.90 -12.06
CA LYS A 391 24.85 8.22 -11.56
C LYS A 391 24.89 8.14 -10.03
N LYS A 392 23.93 8.75 -9.34
CA LYS A 392 23.88 8.75 -7.86
C LYS A 392 23.81 7.34 -7.27
N ILE A 393 23.02 6.44 -7.87
CA ILE A 393 22.93 5.05 -7.38
C ILE A 393 24.23 4.28 -7.64
N LYS A 394 24.93 4.54 -8.76
CA LYS A 394 26.24 3.97 -9.06
C LYS A 394 27.31 4.44 -8.08
N ASP A 395 27.31 5.74 -7.79
CA ASP A 395 28.28 6.37 -6.89
C ASP A 395 27.97 6.07 -5.40
N GLY A 396 26.82 5.43 -5.12
CA GLY A 396 26.41 5.04 -3.76
C GLY A 396 25.85 6.20 -2.92
N GLU A 397 25.54 7.35 -3.54
CA GLU A 397 24.94 8.52 -2.88
C GLU A 397 23.47 8.29 -2.48
N VAL A 398 22.82 7.33 -3.12
CA VAL A 398 21.44 6.90 -2.83
C VAL A 398 21.39 5.38 -2.73
N ASP A 399 20.47 4.84 -1.93
CA ASP A 399 20.41 3.40 -1.67
C ASP A 399 19.64 2.63 -2.74
N MET A 400 18.56 3.22 -3.28
CA MET A 400 17.72 2.58 -4.29
C MET A 400 17.05 3.55 -5.25
N MET A 401 16.46 2.97 -6.31
CA MET A 401 15.49 3.65 -7.16
C MET A 401 14.49 2.65 -7.75
N VAL A 402 13.31 3.16 -8.11
CA VAL A 402 12.36 2.45 -8.98
C VAL A 402 12.78 2.70 -10.43
N LEU A 403 12.86 1.64 -11.23
CA LEU A 403 13.22 1.70 -12.63
C LEU A 403 12.18 0.98 -13.50
N ASP A 404 11.68 1.64 -14.54
CA ASP A 404 10.85 0.98 -15.55
C ASP A 404 11.65 -0.10 -16.29
N ALA A 405 10.96 -1.18 -16.71
CA ALA A 405 11.54 -2.23 -17.53
C ALA A 405 12.25 -1.70 -18.80
N ASP A 406 11.76 -0.63 -19.41
CA ASP A 406 12.37 -0.02 -20.59
C ASP A 406 13.80 0.48 -20.34
N LYS A 407 14.11 0.93 -19.13
CA LYS A 407 15.41 1.54 -18.82
C LYS A 407 16.47 0.52 -18.37
N ILE A 408 16.12 -0.76 -18.15
CA ILE A 408 17.05 -1.74 -17.53
C ILE A 408 18.30 -1.99 -18.37
N ALA A 409 18.16 -2.07 -19.70
CA ALA A 409 19.27 -2.30 -20.62
C ALA A 409 20.22 -1.08 -20.66
N PHE A 410 19.64 0.12 -20.72
CA PHE A 410 20.38 1.38 -20.63
C PHE A 410 21.17 1.47 -19.32
N PHE A 411 20.55 1.13 -18.20
CA PHE A 411 21.19 1.14 -16.88
C PHE A 411 22.34 0.15 -16.78
N LYS A 412 22.18 -1.05 -17.34
CA LYS A 412 23.24 -2.04 -17.42
C LYS A 412 24.46 -1.51 -18.18
N ARG A 413 24.25 -0.92 -19.36
CA ARG A 413 25.34 -0.45 -20.23
C ARG A 413 26.06 0.77 -19.66
N ASN A 414 25.31 1.75 -19.15
CA ASN A 414 25.89 3.04 -18.74
C ASN A 414 26.35 3.09 -17.29
N TYR A 415 25.70 2.32 -16.41
CA TYR A 415 25.98 2.35 -14.97
C TYR A 415 26.50 1.03 -14.42
N GLY A 416 26.42 -0.08 -15.19
CA GLY A 416 26.81 -1.41 -14.71
C GLY A 416 25.82 -2.01 -13.70
N ILE A 417 24.63 -1.43 -13.56
CA ILE A 417 23.63 -1.83 -12.56
C ILE A 417 22.45 -2.44 -13.30
N SER A 418 22.21 -3.73 -13.06
CA SER A 418 21.12 -4.44 -13.75
C SER A 418 20.51 -5.58 -12.95
N LYS A 419 20.87 -5.74 -11.66
CA LYS A 419 20.33 -6.80 -10.81
C LYS A 419 19.35 -6.19 -9.80
N PRO A 420 18.04 -6.32 -10.04
CA PRO A 420 17.02 -5.82 -9.12
C PRO A 420 17.03 -6.61 -7.81
N ILE A 421 16.66 -5.93 -6.72
CA ILE A 421 16.40 -6.58 -5.43
C ILE A 421 14.92 -6.97 -5.29
N LEU A 422 14.03 -6.25 -5.98
CA LEU A 422 12.59 -6.51 -6.02
C LEU A 422 12.02 -6.18 -7.40
N TYR A 423 10.88 -6.80 -7.70
CA TYR A 423 10.15 -6.65 -8.95
C TYR A 423 8.70 -6.24 -8.67
N ALA A 424 8.22 -5.21 -9.38
CA ALA A 424 6.81 -4.87 -9.38
C ALA A 424 6.06 -5.82 -10.33
N THR A 425 5.15 -6.63 -9.78
CA THR A 425 4.46 -7.68 -10.52
C THR A 425 2.97 -7.76 -10.18
N SER A 426 2.20 -8.39 -11.06
CA SER A 426 0.81 -8.72 -10.80
C SER A 426 0.70 -10.06 -10.05
N LEU A 427 -0.34 -10.21 -9.22
CA LEU A 427 -0.69 -11.51 -8.62
C LEU A 427 -1.12 -12.55 -9.65
N TYR A 428 -1.59 -12.11 -10.81
CA TYR A 428 -2.07 -12.98 -11.87
C TYR A 428 -1.11 -12.94 -13.06
N HIS A 429 -0.55 -14.10 -13.41
CA HIS A 429 0.41 -14.26 -14.51
C HIS A 429 -0.12 -13.78 -15.86
N HIS A 430 -1.42 -13.90 -16.11
CA HIS A 430 -2.03 -13.39 -17.35
C HIS A 430 -1.98 -11.86 -17.46
N LEU A 431 -1.68 -11.14 -16.37
CA LEU A 431 -1.52 -9.69 -16.32
C LEU A 431 -0.03 -9.27 -16.33
N TYR A 432 0.89 -10.09 -16.81
CA TYR A 432 2.28 -9.68 -17.02
C TYR A 432 2.39 -8.87 -18.32
N ARG A 433 3.40 -7.98 -18.42
CA ARG A 433 3.70 -7.31 -19.69
C ARG A 433 4.20 -8.37 -20.66
N LYS A 434 3.46 -8.61 -21.73
CA LYS A 434 3.72 -9.67 -22.71
C LYS A 434 4.06 -9.05 -24.04
N MET A 435 5.30 -9.21 -24.48
CA MET A 435 5.72 -8.73 -25.78
C MET A 435 5.30 -9.75 -26.84
N SER A 436 4.52 -9.30 -27.82
CA SER A 436 4.10 -10.12 -28.96
C SER A 436 4.36 -9.39 -30.27
N ALA A 437 4.71 -10.14 -31.31
CA ALA A 437 4.74 -9.66 -32.68
C ALA A 437 3.35 -9.83 -33.29
N ILE A 438 2.70 -8.74 -33.68
CA ILE A 438 1.35 -8.73 -34.23
C ILE A 438 1.36 -8.25 -35.67
N MET A 439 0.60 -8.94 -36.51
CA MET A 439 0.31 -8.56 -37.89
C MET A 439 -1.21 -8.56 -38.11
N LEU A 440 -1.67 -7.86 -39.13
CA LEU A 440 -3.03 -8.07 -39.64
C LEU A 440 -3.17 -9.50 -40.17
N THR A 441 -4.36 -10.08 -40.10
CA THR A 441 -4.64 -11.46 -40.57
C THR A 441 -4.35 -11.69 -42.06
N THR A 442 -4.18 -10.63 -42.84
CA THR A 442 -3.75 -10.67 -44.23
C THR A 442 -2.22 -10.77 -44.31
N ASN A 443 -1.69 -11.84 -44.93
CA ASN A 443 -0.25 -12.08 -45.12
C ASN A 443 0.60 -12.30 -43.85
N VAL A 444 0.05 -13.06 -42.88
CA VAL A 444 0.72 -13.39 -41.60
C VAL A 444 1.97 -14.25 -41.82
N ALA A 445 3.08 -13.81 -41.24
CA ALA A 445 4.29 -14.62 -41.13
C ALA A 445 4.05 -15.85 -40.23
N GLY A 446 4.41 -17.03 -40.74
CA GLY A 446 4.25 -18.29 -39.99
C GLY A 446 5.27 -18.51 -38.89
N ASP A 447 6.40 -17.79 -38.95
CA ASP A 447 7.52 -17.88 -38.02
C ASP A 447 8.28 -16.53 -37.98
N LEU A 448 9.23 -16.42 -37.06
CA LEU A 448 10.05 -15.22 -36.90
C LEU A 448 11.02 -14.98 -38.06
N GLN A 449 11.45 -16.00 -38.80
CA GLN A 449 12.37 -15.83 -39.93
C GLN A 449 11.68 -15.11 -41.10
N GLN A 450 10.40 -15.40 -41.31
CA GLN A 450 9.56 -14.77 -42.33
C GLN A 450 9.28 -13.27 -42.07
N LEU A 451 9.64 -12.76 -40.89
CA LEU A 451 9.62 -11.32 -40.62
C LEU A 451 10.79 -10.57 -41.27
N LYS A 452 11.82 -11.29 -41.74
CA LYS A 452 12.98 -10.67 -42.40
C LYS A 452 12.54 -9.91 -43.66
N GLY A 453 12.96 -8.65 -43.77
CA GLY A 453 12.60 -7.76 -44.88
C GLY A 453 11.19 -7.17 -44.81
N LYS A 454 10.43 -7.40 -43.73
CA LYS A 454 9.15 -6.70 -43.46
C LYS A 454 9.39 -5.29 -42.89
N LYS A 455 8.35 -4.46 -42.82
CA LYS A 455 8.34 -3.19 -42.08
C LYS A 455 7.93 -3.41 -40.63
N ALA A 456 8.67 -2.87 -39.66
CA ALA A 456 8.39 -3.09 -38.24
C ALA A 456 8.14 -1.80 -37.44
N CYS A 457 7.16 -1.86 -36.54
CA CYS A 457 6.85 -0.78 -35.60
C CYS A 457 7.17 -1.22 -34.17
N PHE A 458 7.88 -0.37 -33.42
CA PHE A 458 8.26 -0.59 -32.03
C PHE A 458 7.73 0.54 -31.12
N PRO A 459 7.49 0.27 -29.82
CA PRO A 459 7.01 1.31 -28.90
C PRO A 459 8.14 2.28 -28.54
N SER A 460 9.32 1.75 -28.25
CA SER A 460 10.46 2.57 -27.85
C SER A 460 11.76 1.97 -28.36
N TYR A 461 12.64 2.85 -28.82
CA TYR A 461 14.03 2.48 -29.08
C TYR A 461 14.71 2.08 -27.78
N ASP A 462 15.41 0.94 -27.80
CA ASP A 462 16.20 0.43 -26.67
C ASP A 462 15.38 0.15 -25.38
N GLY A 463 14.04 0.09 -25.49
CA GLY A 463 13.14 -0.35 -24.43
C GLY A 463 13.10 -1.87 -24.25
N TYR A 464 12.19 -2.34 -23.40
CA TYR A 464 12.09 -3.76 -23.07
C TYR A 464 11.62 -4.57 -24.29
N VAL A 465 10.66 -4.06 -25.07
CA VAL A 465 10.16 -4.74 -26.29
C VAL A 465 11.27 -4.89 -27.34
N TRP A 466 12.04 -3.84 -27.56
CA TRP A 466 13.20 -3.83 -28.47
C TRP A 466 14.23 -4.89 -28.07
N ASN A 467 14.67 -4.85 -26.81
CA ASN A 467 15.68 -5.77 -26.30
C ASN A 467 15.15 -7.21 -26.24
N SER A 468 13.86 -7.40 -25.94
CA SER A 468 13.20 -8.71 -25.99
C SER A 468 13.27 -9.33 -27.39
N PHE A 469 13.04 -8.55 -28.45
CA PHE A 469 13.13 -9.06 -29.81
C PHE A 469 14.56 -9.49 -30.17
N LEU A 470 15.55 -8.66 -29.83
CA LEU A 470 16.97 -9.00 -30.04
C LEU A 470 17.35 -10.31 -29.31
N ILE A 471 16.91 -10.48 -28.06
CA ILE A 471 17.13 -11.72 -27.30
C ILE A 471 16.43 -12.91 -27.97
N THR A 472 15.21 -12.71 -28.46
CA THR A 472 14.43 -13.75 -29.15
C THR A 472 15.16 -14.23 -30.41
N LEU A 473 15.69 -13.31 -31.24
CA LEU A 473 16.47 -13.67 -32.44
C LEU A 473 17.68 -14.54 -32.09
N LYS A 474 18.33 -14.27 -30.95
CA LYS A 474 19.45 -15.07 -30.44
C LYS A 474 19.00 -16.46 -30.00
N LEU A 475 17.96 -16.54 -29.19
CA LEU A 475 17.46 -17.80 -28.63
C LEU A 475 16.95 -18.76 -29.71
N GLU A 476 16.38 -18.20 -30.78
CA GLU A 476 15.87 -18.94 -31.94
C GLU A 476 16.97 -19.24 -32.99
N ASN A 477 18.23 -18.90 -32.69
CA ASN A 477 19.39 -19.06 -33.60
C ASN A 477 19.21 -18.38 -34.97
N ILE A 478 18.43 -17.31 -35.03
CA ILE A 478 18.23 -16.52 -36.26
C ILE A 478 19.40 -15.53 -36.44
N GLU A 479 19.87 -14.94 -35.34
CA GLU A 479 21.03 -14.06 -35.32
C GLU A 479 21.93 -14.42 -34.13
N SER A 480 23.22 -14.67 -34.37
CA SER A 480 24.12 -15.16 -33.31
C SER A 480 24.53 -14.05 -32.34
N PHE A 481 24.70 -12.83 -32.85
CA PHE A 481 25.19 -11.67 -32.06
C PHE A 481 24.34 -10.42 -32.32
N PRO A 482 23.06 -10.43 -31.89
CA PRO A 482 22.18 -9.30 -32.12
C PRO A 482 22.68 -8.05 -31.39
N ASN A 483 22.66 -6.93 -32.11
CA ASN A 483 23.07 -5.60 -31.65
C ASN A 483 22.06 -4.56 -32.15
N ASN A 484 22.30 -3.28 -31.88
CA ASN A 484 21.37 -2.20 -32.26
C ASN A 484 21.16 -2.09 -33.79
N ASN A 485 22.16 -2.47 -34.60
CA ASN A 485 22.04 -2.48 -36.06
C ASN A 485 21.32 -3.73 -36.58
N THR A 486 21.14 -4.77 -35.75
CA THR A 486 20.43 -6.00 -36.16
C THR A 486 19.01 -5.69 -36.59
N ILE A 487 18.27 -4.81 -35.90
CA ILE A 487 16.89 -4.48 -36.29
C ILE A 487 16.87 -3.82 -37.67
N LYS A 488 17.78 -2.87 -37.92
CA LYS A 488 17.93 -2.17 -39.20
C LYS A 488 18.30 -3.10 -40.35
N ASN A 489 19.06 -4.17 -40.08
CA ASN A 489 19.47 -5.15 -41.09
C ASN A 489 18.42 -6.27 -41.26
N PHE A 490 17.61 -6.53 -40.24
CA PHE A 490 16.62 -7.58 -40.24
C PHE A 490 15.34 -7.16 -40.97
N PHE A 491 14.87 -5.93 -40.74
CA PHE A 491 13.71 -5.35 -41.39
C PHE A 491 14.14 -4.47 -42.57
N LYS A 492 13.29 -4.34 -43.59
CA LYS A 492 13.58 -3.39 -44.70
C LYS A 492 13.44 -1.94 -44.26
N GLU A 493 12.54 -1.70 -43.31
CA GLU A 493 12.22 -0.41 -42.71
C GLU A 493 11.72 -0.65 -41.29
N SER A 494 12.09 0.21 -40.37
CA SER A 494 11.64 0.12 -38.98
C SER A 494 11.51 1.50 -38.37
N CYS A 495 10.48 1.71 -37.56
CA CYS A 495 10.29 2.92 -36.78
C CYS A 495 9.99 2.60 -35.31
N ALA A 496 10.22 3.57 -34.43
CA ALA A 496 9.81 3.50 -33.03
C ALA A 496 8.92 4.71 -32.69
N ILE A 497 7.89 4.53 -31.85
CA ILE A 497 7.06 5.67 -31.41
C ILE A 497 7.89 6.66 -30.59
N LEU A 498 8.72 6.15 -29.69
CA LEU A 498 9.71 6.95 -28.96
C LEU A 498 11.12 6.57 -29.40
N SER A 499 11.76 7.44 -30.20
CA SER A 499 13.16 7.25 -30.62
C SER A 499 14.07 8.30 -29.99
N SER A 500 14.80 7.92 -28.94
CA SER A 500 15.83 8.79 -28.36
C SER A 500 17.06 8.97 -29.26
N ASN A 501 17.18 8.21 -30.35
CA ASN A 501 18.25 8.35 -31.34
C ASN A 501 17.75 8.09 -32.76
N GLN A 502 17.28 9.16 -33.41
CA GLN A 502 16.73 9.13 -34.76
C GLN A 502 17.74 8.67 -35.83
N ASN A 503 19.05 8.72 -35.56
CA ASN A 503 20.07 8.19 -36.47
C ASN A 503 20.08 6.65 -36.53
N VAL A 504 19.63 5.99 -35.45
CA VAL A 504 19.59 4.52 -35.37
C VAL A 504 18.23 4.01 -35.85
N ILE A 505 17.14 4.61 -35.38
CA ILE A 505 15.79 4.30 -35.83
C ILE A 505 14.95 5.57 -35.92
N ALA A 506 14.25 5.75 -37.04
CA ALA A 506 13.35 6.88 -37.23
C ALA A 506 12.16 6.82 -36.26
N GLU A 507 11.60 7.97 -35.91
CA GLU A 507 10.28 8.00 -35.28
C GLU A 507 9.22 7.59 -36.28
N CYS A 508 8.17 6.92 -35.81
CA CYS A 508 7.05 6.56 -36.69
C CYS A 508 6.31 7.84 -37.10
N ASP A 509 6.13 8.00 -38.41
CA ASP A 509 5.42 9.14 -39.00
C ASP A 509 3.92 8.82 -39.13
N PHE A 510 3.07 9.77 -38.75
CA PHE A 510 1.62 9.66 -38.82
C PHE A 510 1.06 10.95 -39.43
N ASP A 511 0.16 10.81 -40.41
CA ASP A 511 -0.42 11.97 -41.12
C ASP A 511 -1.21 12.92 -40.21
N ASP A 512 -1.71 12.41 -39.07
CA ASP A 512 -2.47 13.17 -38.06
C ASP A 512 -1.96 12.93 -36.63
N ILE A 513 -1.82 14.01 -35.86
CA ILE A 513 -1.47 13.97 -34.43
C ILE A 513 -2.74 13.69 -33.60
N LEU A 514 -2.82 12.50 -33.00
CA LEU A 514 -3.85 12.22 -31.99
C LEU A 514 -3.60 13.10 -30.76
N PRO A 515 -4.62 13.76 -30.18
CA PRO A 515 -4.43 14.60 -28.99
C PRO A 515 -3.76 13.81 -27.86
N GLU A 516 -2.68 14.35 -27.27
CA GLU A 516 -2.02 13.77 -26.08
C GLU A 516 -3.02 13.55 -24.93
N ASP A 517 -4.06 14.38 -24.83
CA ASP A 517 -5.13 14.32 -23.82
C ASP A 517 -6.01 13.07 -23.89
N SER A 518 -5.91 12.26 -24.95
CA SER A 518 -6.54 10.92 -25.01
C SER A 518 -5.91 9.92 -24.03
N ASN A 519 -4.77 10.27 -23.40
CA ASN A 519 -3.92 9.37 -22.64
C ASN A 519 -4.04 9.49 -21.11
N LYS A 520 -5.24 9.33 -20.56
CA LYS A 520 -5.42 9.29 -19.09
C LYS A 520 -4.82 8.04 -18.40
N ASN A 521 -4.44 7.03 -19.17
CA ASN A 521 -4.12 5.69 -18.65
C ASN A 521 -2.70 5.18 -18.97
N GLY A 522 -1.82 6.00 -19.56
CA GLY A 522 -0.43 5.60 -19.85
C GLY A 522 -0.27 4.56 -20.97
N MET A 523 -1.28 4.42 -21.85
CA MET A 523 -1.33 3.40 -22.90
C MET A 523 -0.92 3.92 -24.29
N TRP A 524 -0.73 5.24 -24.44
CA TRP A 524 -0.54 5.88 -25.75
C TRP A 524 0.57 5.28 -26.61
N ILE A 525 1.73 4.95 -26.04
CA ILE A 525 2.86 4.43 -26.82
C ILE A 525 2.48 3.11 -27.50
N GLU A 526 1.86 2.18 -26.76
CA GLU A 526 1.41 0.89 -27.30
C GLU A 526 0.27 1.08 -28.31
N THR A 527 -0.65 2.01 -28.03
CA THR A 527 -1.74 2.37 -28.95
C THR A 527 -1.21 2.92 -30.29
N GLN A 528 -0.26 3.85 -30.28
CA GLN A 528 0.35 4.37 -31.51
C GLN A 528 1.16 3.29 -32.24
N THR A 529 1.81 2.38 -31.50
CA THR A 529 2.53 1.26 -32.12
C THR A 529 1.58 0.32 -32.86
N LEU A 530 0.38 0.08 -32.32
CA LEU A 530 -0.67 -0.70 -33.00
C LEU A 530 -1.24 0.06 -34.21
N ARG A 531 -1.45 1.38 -34.09
CA ARG A 531 -1.89 2.25 -35.20
C ARG A 531 -1.01 2.13 -36.43
N CYS A 532 0.31 2.04 -36.24
CA CYS A 532 1.31 1.95 -37.30
C CYS A 532 1.03 0.82 -38.32
N ILE A 533 0.51 -0.35 -37.88
CA ILE A 533 0.15 -1.42 -38.82
C ILE A 533 -1.28 -1.29 -39.38
N ILE A 534 -2.17 -0.57 -38.70
CA ILE A 534 -3.55 -0.34 -39.16
C ILE A 534 -3.55 0.65 -40.34
N GLU A 535 -2.72 1.70 -40.27
CA GLU A 535 -2.58 2.71 -41.32
C GLU A 535 -1.60 2.31 -42.44
N GLY A 536 -0.96 1.14 -42.33
CA GLY A 536 -0.04 0.62 -43.34
C GLY A 536 1.40 1.17 -43.28
N GLY A 537 1.76 1.86 -42.19
CA GLY A 537 3.14 2.27 -41.89
C GLY A 537 4.07 1.08 -41.63
N GLY A 538 3.54 -0.04 -41.11
CA GLY A 538 4.27 -1.28 -40.87
C GLY A 538 3.55 -2.55 -41.31
N ASP A 539 4.31 -3.63 -41.47
CA ASP A 539 3.79 -4.99 -41.69
C ASP A 539 3.60 -5.73 -40.35
N VAL A 540 4.42 -5.42 -39.33
CA VAL A 540 4.40 -6.04 -38.00
C VAL A 540 4.60 -4.99 -36.90
N ALA A 541 3.80 -5.07 -35.83
CA ALA A 541 3.93 -4.27 -34.63
C ALA A 541 4.37 -5.15 -33.47
N PHE A 542 5.37 -4.71 -32.72
CA PHE A 542 5.77 -5.37 -31.48
C PHE A 542 5.18 -4.62 -30.30
N ILE A 543 4.21 -5.20 -29.61
CA ILE A 543 3.48 -4.49 -28.53
C ILE A 543 3.25 -5.35 -27.29
N ASN A 544 2.91 -4.69 -26.19
CA ASN A 544 2.30 -5.32 -25.04
C ASN A 544 0.86 -5.72 -25.34
N THR A 545 0.53 -7.01 -25.39
CA THR A 545 -0.83 -7.45 -25.77
C THR A 545 -1.86 -7.41 -24.64
N LEU A 546 -1.45 -7.04 -23.42
CA LEU A 546 -2.31 -7.09 -22.24
C LEU A 546 -3.62 -6.27 -22.39
N HIS A 547 -3.54 -5.09 -23.02
CA HIS A 547 -4.65 -4.15 -23.14
C HIS A 547 -5.06 -3.89 -24.60
N ILE A 548 -4.79 -4.84 -25.51
CA ILE A 548 -5.03 -4.67 -26.96
C ILE A 548 -6.46 -4.24 -27.31
N ASN A 549 -7.48 -4.76 -26.62
CA ASN A 549 -8.87 -4.33 -26.81
C ASN A 549 -9.05 -2.83 -26.53
N GLN A 550 -8.43 -2.32 -25.47
CA GLN A 550 -8.51 -0.91 -25.11
C GLN A 550 -7.77 -0.03 -26.12
N TYR A 551 -6.65 -0.52 -26.67
CA TYR A 551 -5.95 0.20 -27.75
C TYR A 551 -6.85 0.32 -28.98
N ILE A 552 -7.53 -0.76 -29.38
CA ILE A 552 -8.48 -0.77 -30.49
C ILE A 552 -9.64 0.19 -30.21
N ASP A 553 -10.19 0.18 -29.00
CA ASP A 553 -11.29 1.08 -28.61
C ASP A 553 -10.88 2.55 -28.70
N ILE A 554 -9.65 2.90 -28.28
CA ILE A 554 -9.09 4.26 -28.41
C ILE A 554 -8.94 4.65 -29.89
N LEU A 555 -8.50 3.74 -30.75
CA LEU A 555 -8.28 3.98 -32.18
C LEU A 555 -9.56 3.91 -33.03
N ARG A 556 -10.66 3.37 -32.50
CA ARG A 556 -11.90 3.15 -33.26
C ARG A 556 -12.46 4.44 -33.83
N SER A 557 -12.63 5.47 -33.00
CA SER A 557 -13.18 6.74 -33.45
C SER A 557 -12.21 7.52 -34.34
N PRO A 558 -10.90 7.65 -34.00
CA PRO A 558 -9.99 8.41 -34.85
C PRO A 558 -9.72 7.79 -36.21
N LEU A 559 -9.67 6.46 -36.30
CA LEU A 559 -9.38 5.76 -37.56
C LEU A 559 -10.66 5.31 -38.31
N ASN A 560 -11.85 5.70 -37.82
CA ASN A 560 -13.14 5.25 -38.36
C ASN A 560 -13.23 3.72 -38.54
N LEU A 561 -12.73 2.95 -37.57
CA LEU A 561 -12.72 1.49 -37.65
C LEU A 561 -14.16 0.96 -37.56
N PRO A 562 -14.52 -0.06 -38.35
CA PRO A 562 -15.86 -0.64 -38.29
C PRO A 562 -16.08 -1.34 -36.95
N ASN A 563 -17.35 -1.45 -36.53
CA ASN A 563 -17.70 -2.01 -35.21
C ASN A 563 -17.23 -3.46 -34.98
N ASN A 564 -17.02 -4.21 -36.07
CA ASN A 564 -16.50 -5.57 -36.04
C ASN A 564 -14.97 -5.65 -36.08
N PHE A 565 -14.27 -4.52 -36.11
CA PHE A 565 -12.81 -4.49 -36.01
C PHE A 565 -12.39 -4.74 -34.57
N ASP A 566 -11.87 -5.93 -34.33
CA ASP A 566 -11.53 -6.44 -33.01
C ASP A 566 -10.19 -7.21 -33.02
N VAL A 567 -9.88 -7.89 -31.92
CA VAL A 567 -8.63 -8.64 -31.76
C VAL A 567 -8.48 -9.78 -32.78
N HIS A 568 -9.56 -10.29 -33.36
CA HIS A 568 -9.52 -11.34 -34.38
C HIS A 568 -9.05 -10.83 -35.75
N ASN A 569 -8.98 -9.51 -35.97
CA ASN A 569 -8.34 -8.93 -37.15
C ASN A 569 -6.81 -9.04 -37.12
N PHE A 570 -6.26 -9.48 -35.99
CA PHE A 570 -4.83 -9.60 -35.77
C PHE A 570 -4.40 -11.07 -35.62
N SER A 571 -3.14 -11.33 -35.94
CA SER A 571 -2.49 -12.62 -35.69
C SER A 571 -1.12 -12.39 -35.07
N THR A 572 -0.75 -13.27 -34.14
CA THR A 572 0.58 -13.25 -33.51
C THR A 572 1.56 -14.13 -34.27
N VAL A 573 2.81 -13.69 -34.39
CA VAL A 573 3.89 -14.42 -35.07
C VAL A 573 4.72 -15.15 -34.03
N CYS A 574 4.83 -16.47 -34.13
CA CYS A 574 5.65 -17.27 -33.24
C CYS A 574 6.08 -18.64 -33.81
N ASN A 575 7.16 -19.21 -33.28
CA ASN A 575 7.81 -20.42 -33.82
C ASN A 575 7.15 -21.76 -33.39
N ARG A 576 5.90 -21.79 -32.90
CA ARG A 576 5.23 -23.03 -32.41
C ARG A 576 4.07 -23.50 -33.29
N LYS A 577 4.03 -24.83 -33.54
CA LYS A 577 3.06 -25.57 -34.38
C LYS A 577 1.59 -25.56 -33.92
N ASN A 578 1.23 -24.92 -32.81
CA ASN A 578 -0.16 -24.83 -32.34
C ASN A 578 -0.67 -23.38 -32.39
N ARG A 579 -1.30 -23.04 -33.52
CA ARG A 579 -2.02 -21.78 -33.78
C ARG A 579 -3.40 -21.72 -33.09
N ILE A 580 -3.51 -22.17 -31.83
CA ILE A 580 -4.83 -22.35 -31.19
C ILE A 580 -5.24 -21.14 -30.35
N SER A 581 -4.38 -20.13 -30.16
CA SER A 581 -4.75 -18.91 -29.44
C SER A 581 -4.03 -17.68 -29.95
N VAL A 582 -4.71 -16.53 -29.89
CA VAL A 582 -4.15 -15.18 -30.12
C VAL A 582 -2.97 -14.85 -29.20
N ASP A 583 -2.80 -15.59 -28.08
CA ASP A 583 -1.78 -15.36 -27.07
C ASP A 583 -0.51 -16.19 -27.34
N CYS A 584 0.38 -15.68 -28.19
CA CYS A 584 1.72 -16.23 -28.43
C CYS A 584 2.83 -15.20 -28.13
N PRO A 585 3.08 -14.88 -26.84
CA PRO A 585 4.09 -13.90 -26.48
C PRO A 585 5.50 -14.44 -26.74
N LEU A 586 6.37 -13.60 -27.31
CA LEU A 586 7.78 -13.92 -27.52
C LEU A 586 8.58 -13.83 -26.23
N SER A 587 8.18 -12.93 -25.33
CA SER A 587 8.76 -12.76 -24.00
C SER A 587 7.78 -12.08 -23.04
N TRP A 588 8.16 -12.02 -21.77
CA TRP A 588 7.41 -11.31 -20.74
C TRP A 588 8.37 -10.47 -19.87
N SER A 589 7.85 -9.42 -19.27
CA SER A 589 8.59 -8.54 -18.35
C SER A 589 7.74 -8.19 -17.11
N TYR A 590 8.43 -7.87 -16.03
CA TYR A 590 7.84 -7.18 -14.88
C TYR A 590 7.54 -5.71 -15.23
N PHE A 591 6.67 -5.06 -14.45
CA PHE A 591 6.33 -3.65 -14.67
C PHE A 591 7.49 -2.73 -14.32
N GLY A 592 8.15 -3.01 -13.20
CA GLY A 592 9.23 -2.19 -12.69
C GLY A 592 10.20 -2.99 -11.84
N HIS A 593 11.37 -2.41 -11.63
CA HIS A 593 12.51 -2.99 -10.96
C HIS A 593 12.95 -2.06 -9.83
N ILE A 594 13.19 -2.60 -8.65
CA ILE A 594 13.88 -1.87 -7.60
C ILE A 594 15.36 -2.18 -7.72
N LEU A 595 16.15 -1.19 -8.13
CA LEU A 595 17.60 -1.28 -8.14
C LEU A 595 18.14 -0.78 -6.80
N ALA A 596 19.22 -1.40 -6.35
CA ALA A 596 19.98 -0.96 -5.18
C ALA A 596 21.39 -0.54 -5.59
N LYS A 597 22.05 0.26 -4.75
CA LYS A 597 23.46 0.64 -4.93
C LYS A 597 24.38 -0.59 -5.06
N PRO A 598 25.49 -0.47 -5.82
CA PRO A 598 26.51 -1.52 -5.85
C PRO A 598 27.06 -1.85 -4.46
N ASN A 599 27.50 -3.09 -4.26
CA ASN A 599 28.13 -3.56 -3.01
C ASN A 599 27.30 -3.36 -1.73
N ILE A 600 25.97 -3.33 -1.85
CA ILE A 600 25.06 -3.29 -0.70
C ILE A 600 25.26 -4.52 0.21
N SER A 601 25.26 -4.31 1.52
CA SER A 601 25.33 -5.40 2.51
C SER A 601 24.05 -6.26 2.48
N SER A 602 24.15 -7.53 2.87
CA SER A 602 22.98 -8.41 2.99
C SER A 602 21.94 -7.85 3.95
N ILE A 603 22.37 -7.21 5.04
CA ILE A 603 21.49 -6.60 6.04
C ILE A 603 20.70 -5.45 5.40
N SER A 604 21.38 -4.53 4.71
CA SER A 604 20.70 -3.39 4.09
C SER A 604 19.76 -3.83 2.97
N LYS A 605 20.17 -4.83 2.18
CA LYS A 605 19.31 -5.43 1.18
C LYS A 605 18.04 -6.01 1.81
N ASN A 606 18.17 -6.80 2.88
CA ASN A 606 17.02 -7.41 3.55
C ASN A 606 16.10 -6.35 4.15
N GLU A 607 16.63 -5.32 4.82
CA GLU A 607 15.81 -4.25 5.38
C GLU A 607 15.08 -3.43 4.33
N MET A 608 15.73 -3.10 3.22
CA MET A 608 15.09 -2.40 2.11
C MET A 608 13.98 -3.25 1.49
N THR A 609 14.21 -4.56 1.35
CA THR A 609 13.19 -5.51 0.91
C THR A 609 12.01 -5.53 1.87
N SER A 610 12.24 -5.74 3.16
CA SER A 610 11.19 -5.81 4.17
C SER A 610 10.42 -4.49 4.30
N LEU A 611 11.10 -3.34 4.18
CA LEU A 611 10.47 -2.02 4.15
C LEU A 611 9.47 -1.90 3.00
N LEU A 612 9.90 -2.21 1.78
CA LEU A 612 9.05 -2.07 0.59
C LEU A 612 7.91 -3.10 0.56
N ILE A 613 8.13 -4.33 1.04
CA ILE A 613 7.05 -5.32 1.14
C ILE A 613 6.05 -4.94 2.22
N ASN A 614 6.48 -4.41 3.37
CA ASN A 614 5.56 -3.90 4.39
C ASN A 614 4.72 -2.73 3.83
N MET A 615 5.34 -1.81 3.07
CA MET A 615 4.60 -0.76 2.36
C MET A 615 3.61 -1.33 1.34
N ASP A 616 3.94 -2.37 0.58
CA ASP A 616 3.00 -3.05 -0.36
C ASP A 616 1.87 -3.77 0.39
N MET A 617 2.17 -4.47 1.48
CA MET A 617 1.15 -5.15 2.28
C MET A 617 0.15 -4.17 2.86
N THR A 618 0.61 -2.99 3.30
CA THR A 618 -0.25 -1.94 3.86
C THR A 618 -0.92 -1.11 2.76
N PHE A 619 -0.17 -0.49 1.85
CA PHE A 619 -0.69 0.51 0.91
C PHE A 619 -0.81 0.02 -0.54
N GLY A 620 -0.41 -1.23 -0.81
CA GLY A 620 -0.47 -1.84 -2.13
C GLY A 620 -1.83 -2.45 -2.47
N ARG A 621 -1.90 -3.17 -3.59
CA ARG A 621 -3.16 -3.76 -4.11
C ARG A 621 -3.48 -5.12 -3.48
N ARG A 622 -2.62 -5.67 -2.61
CA ARG A 622 -2.72 -7.00 -1.98
C ARG A 622 -3.67 -7.07 -0.78
N SER A 623 -4.31 -5.97 -0.39
CA SER A 623 -5.44 -5.93 0.57
C SER A 623 -6.69 -6.75 0.14
N LYS A 624 -6.55 -7.66 -0.83
CA LYS A 624 -7.58 -8.51 -1.44
C LYS A 624 -8.09 -9.66 -0.57
N LEU A 625 -7.47 -9.94 0.57
CA LEU A 625 -7.73 -11.20 1.28
C LEU A 625 -8.94 -11.19 2.20
N ASN A 626 -9.50 -10.03 2.58
CA ASN A 626 -10.76 -9.97 3.31
C ASN A 626 -11.69 -8.91 2.71
N ASN A 627 -13.00 -9.07 2.94
CA ASN A 627 -14.10 -8.17 2.59
C ASN A 627 -13.97 -6.79 3.26
N ASN A 628 -12.84 -6.11 3.07
CA ASN A 628 -12.56 -4.85 3.71
C ASN A 628 -13.51 -3.80 3.14
N LEU A 629 -14.50 -3.45 3.97
CA LEU A 629 -15.44 -2.34 3.79
C LEU A 629 -14.72 -0.97 3.76
N LEU A 630 -13.41 -0.95 3.97
CA LEU A 630 -12.65 0.26 4.21
C LEU A 630 -11.94 0.72 2.94
N PRO A 631 -12.06 2.01 2.60
CA PRO A 631 -11.38 2.59 1.46
C PRO A 631 -9.86 2.58 1.68
N PRO A 632 -9.05 2.53 0.61
CA PRO A 632 -7.60 2.57 0.71
C PRO A 632 -7.13 3.86 1.40
N VAL A 633 -6.18 3.70 2.33
CA VAL A 633 -5.54 4.82 3.04
C VAL A 633 -4.67 5.63 2.07
N PHE A 634 -3.86 4.91 1.30
CA PHE A 634 -2.96 5.41 0.27
C PHE A 634 -2.95 4.44 -0.91
N SER A 635 -2.94 4.95 -2.13
CA SER A 635 -2.82 4.13 -3.33
C SER A 635 -1.37 4.08 -3.81
N MET A 636 -0.58 3.13 -3.27
CA MET A 636 0.85 3.00 -3.60
C MET A 636 1.06 2.81 -5.12
N TYR A 637 0.25 1.96 -5.75
CA TYR A 637 0.29 1.67 -7.19
C TYR A 637 -0.85 2.33 -7.98
N GLY A 638 -1.36 3.48 -7.52
CA GLY A 638 -2.44 4.20 -8.18
C GLY A 638 -2.08 5.63 -8.55
N PRO A 639 -3.05 6.38 -9.10
CA PRO A 639 -2.87 7.78 -9.42
C PRO A 639 -2.51 8.57 -8.15
N PHE A 640 -1.78 9.65 -8.34
CA PHE A 640 -1.49 10.60 -7.27
C PHE A 640 -1.98 11.97 -7.70
N ASP A 641 -3.05 12.42 -7.05
CA ASP A 641 -3.84 13.57 -7.45
C ASP A 641 -4.33 13.37 -8.90
N ASP A 642 -4.00 14.27 -9.83
CA ASP A 642 -4.42 14.19 -11.24
C ASP A 642 -3.42 13.44 -12.14
N PHE A 643 -2.31 12.92 -11.58
CA PHE A 643 -1.26 12.25 -12.35
C PHE A 643 -1.41 10.71 -12.32
N ALA A 644 -1.30 10.08 -13.50
CA ALA A 644 -1.14 8.63 -13.61
C ALA A 644 0.14 8.19 -12.90
N ASP A 645 0.08 7.08 -12.14
CA ASP A 645 1.05 6.67 -11.09
C ASP A 645 2.49 7.17 -11.33
N PRO A 646 2.91 8.24 -10.65
CA PRO A 646 4.17 8.92 -10.96
C PRO A 646 5.41 8.22 -10.40
N MET A 647 5.25 7.21 -9.53
CA MET A 647 6.35 6.60 -8.79
C MET A 647 6.62 5.16 -9.22
N PHE A 648 5.58 4.37 -9.46
CA PHE A 648 5.71 3.00 -9.92
C PHE A 648 5.23 2.88 -11.36
N PRO A 649 5.95 2.15 -12.23
CA PRO A 649 5.51 1.89 -13.59
C PRO A 649 4.05 1.43 -13.66
N VAL A 650 3.26 2.16 -14.45
CA VAL A 650 1.81 1.94 -14.59
C VAL A 650 1.55 0.57 -15.24
N LYS A 651 0.39 0.00 -14.91
CA LYS A 651 -0.10 -1.26 -15.45
C LYS A 651 -0.52 -1.15 -16.90
#